data_AF-A0A9W2W1G9-F1
#
_entry.id   AF-A0A9W2W1G9-F1
#
_cell.length_a   1.000
_cell.length_b   1.000
_cell.length_c   1.000
_cell.angle_alpha   90.00
_cell.angle_beta   90.00
_cell.angle_gamma   90.00
#
_symmetry.space_group_name_H-M   'P 1'
#
loop_
_entity.id
_entity.type
_entity.pdbx_description
1 polymer ?
#
loop_
_entity_poly.entity_id
_entity_poly.type
_entity_poly.pdbx_seq_one_letter_code
_entity_poly.pdbx_strand_id
1 'polypeptide(L)'
;MGRLELVVLGLACCLAAASAAKLGAVYTEGGFVEGVNKKLSLFGNYVDVFRGIPFAAVPRPLENPERHPGWQGTLKAKDFKKRCLQATITQDNTYGAEDCLYLNIWVPQGKKEVSRNLPVMIWIYGGAFLMGAGHGANFLSNYLYDGEEIATRGNVIVVTFNYRVGPLGFLSTGDANLPGNYGLRDQHMAIAWVKRNIAAFGGDPDNITIFGESAGGASVSLQTLSPYNKGLIRRAISQSGVALCPWAIQKNPLFWAKRIAEKVGCPLDDTARMARCLKVTDPRALTLAYKMPLAGMEYPMLHYLGFLPVVDGDFLPDDPVNLYVNTADIDYLAGTNNMDGHVFASIDMPAINKQKQEVTEEDFYKLVSGLTITKGLRGANTTFDIYTEPWALDASQETRKKTVVDFETDILFLVPTKIALAQHRANAKSAKTYTYLFSHPSRMPTYPKWVGADHADDIQYVFGKPFATPLGYRSQDRTVSKAMIAYWTNFARSGNPNMGHSAVPTHWDPYTVESDNYLEINRKMDGGSMKQHLRTNYLRYWTLTYQALPTMTGDGAPPAPPSGDSDAAPAPPSGDSDAAPAPPSGDSDAAPAPPSGDSDAAPAPPSGDSDAAPAPPSGDSDAAPAPPSGDSDAAPAPPSGDSEGVQMPAVIVF
;
A
#
# COMPACT_ATOMS: atom_id res chain seq x y z
N MET A 1 -69.68 -9.48 -25.78
CA MET A 1 -68.21 -9.44 -25.64
C MET A 1 -67.82 -10.33 -24.47
N GLY A 2 -66.71 -11.10 -24.51
CA GLY A 2 -66.39 -12.02 -23.39
C GLY A 2 -65.30 -13.08 -23.59
N ARG A 3 -64.30 -12.85 -24.47
CA ARG A 3 -63.13 -13.75 -24.60
C ARG A 3 -61.77 -13.05 -24.72
N LEU A 4 -61.73 -11.71 -24.83
CA LEU A 4 -60.46 -10.97 -24.95
C LEU A 4 -59.93 -10.50 -23.58
N GLU A 5 -60.82 -10.05 -22.69
CA GLU A 5 -60.47 -9.48 -21.38
C GLU A 5 -59.82 -10.50 -20.43
N LEU A 6 -60.25 -11.78 -20.45
CA LEU A 6 -59.59 -12.84 -19.68
C LEU A 6 -58.16 -13.15 -20.17
N VAL A 7 -57.85 -12.91 -21.45
CA VAL A 7 -56.48 -13.08 -21.96
C VAL A 7 -55.58 -11.93 -21.47
N VAL A 8 -56.12 -10.71 -21.41
CA VAL A 8 -55.41 -9.53 -20.89
C VAL A 8 -55.16 -9.66 -19.38
N LEU A 9 -56.15 -10.05 -18.57
CA LEU A 9 -55.93 -10.35 -17.15
C LEU A 9 -54.98 -11.55 -16.95
N GLY A 10 -55.08 -12.58 -17.80
CA GLY A 10 -54.21 -13.75 -17.76
C GLY A 10 -52.73 -13.42 -18.00
N LEU A 11 -52.41 -12.53 -18.94
CA LEU A 11 -51.03 -12.06 -19.13
C LEU A 11 -50.58 -11.07 -18.05
N ALA A 12 -51.47 -10.21 -17.54
CA ALA A 12 -51.14 -9.27 -16.48
C ALA A 12 -50.71 -9.98 -15.18
N CYS A 13 -51.38 -11.06 -14.80
CA CYS A 13 -51.03 -11.85 -13.61
C CYS A 13 -49.76 -12.70 -13.78
N CYS A 14 -49.29 -12.93 -15.02
CA CYS A 14 -48.07 -13.69 -15.30
C CYS A 14 -46.82 -12.80 -15.47
N LEU A 15 -46.95 -11.48 -15.31
CA LEU A 15 -45.82 -10.60 -14.99
C LEU A 15 -45.41 -10.77 -13.51
N ALA A 16 -45.07 -12.00 -13.14
CA ALA A 16 -44.29 -12.28 -11.94
C ALA A 16 -42.94 -11.58 -12.11
N ALA A 17 -42.81 -10.38 -11.55
CA ALA A 17 -41.59 -9.59 -11.61
C ALA A 17 -40.44 -10.46 -11.08
N ALA A 18 -39.49 -10.79 -11.95
CA ALA A 18 -38.36 -11.65 -11.62
C ALA A 18 -37.42 -10.90 -10.66
N SER A 19 -37.79 -10.89 -9.38
CA SER A 19 -37.08 -10.19 -8.33
C SER A 19 -35.64 -10.64 -8.32
N ALA A 20 -34.73 -9.67 -8.48
CA ALA A 20 -33.30 -9.90 -8.32
C ALA A 20 -33.04 -10.61 -6.99
N ALA A 21 -32.20 -11.65 -7.02
CA ALA A 21 -31.62 -12.15 -5.79
C ALA A 21 -30.73 -11.05 -5.21
N LYS A 22 -31.09 -10.62 -4.00
CA LYS A 22 -30.43 -9.56 -3.24
C LYS A 22 -30.60 -9.86 -1.75
N LEU A 23 -29.61 -9.53 -0.95
CA LEU A 23 -29.64 -9.73 0.51
C LEU A 23 -30.66 -8.80 1.19
N GLY A 24 -30.83 -7.58 0.68
CA GLY A 24 -31.68 -6.57 1.32
C GLY A 24 -31.04 -6.02 2.59
N ALA A 25 -31.69 -6.22 3.74
CA ALA A 25 -31.14 -5.85 5.05
C ALA A 25 -30.48 -7.06 5.72
N VAL A 26 -29.16 -7.00 5.91
CA VAL A 26 -28.36 -8.08 6.53
C VAL A 26 -28.24 -7.83 8.02
N TYR A 27 -28.43 -8.86 8.85
CA TYR A 27 -28.21 -8.78 10.29
C TYR A 27 -26.73 -9.02 10.64
N THR A 28 -26.16 -8.18 11.50
CA THR A 28 -24.79 -8.26 12.00
C THR A 28 -24.79 -8.18 13.53
N GLU A 29 -23.67 -8.47 14.19
CA GLU A 29 -23.54 -8.37 15.66
C GLU A 29 -23.80 -6.95 16.20
N GLY A 30 -23.74 -5.91 15.35
CA GLY A 30 -24.07 -4.54 15.70
C GLY A 30 -25.50 -4.09 15.36
N GLY A 31 -26.28 -4.91 14.64
CA GLY A 31 -27.61 -4.56 14.12
C GLY A 31 -27.74 -4.79 12.61
N PHE A 32 -28.82 -4.27 12.01
CA PHE A 32 -29.07 -4.44 10.56
C PHE A 32 -28.27 -3.44 9.70
N VAL A 33 -27.80 -3.89 8.53
CA VAL A 33 -27.19 -3.04 7.49
C VAL A 33 -27.91 -3.18 6.15
N GLU A 34 -28.02 -2.10 5.39
CA GLU A 34 -28.61 -2.07 4.04
C GLU A 34 -27.65 -1.36 3.06
N GLY A 35 -27.18 -2.10 2.06
CA GLY A 35 -26.32 -1.61 0.98
C GLY A 35 -27.09 -1.22 -0.29
N VAL A 36 -26.48 -1.45 -1.45
CA VAL A 36 -27.03 -1.21 -2.79
C VAL A 36 -26.90 -2.48 -3.64
N ASN A 37 -27.99 -2.91 -4.28
CA ASN A 37 -27.96 -3.99 -5.28
C ASN A 37 -27.74 -3.38 -6.68
N LYS A 38 -26.64 -3.73 -7.34
CA LYS A 38 -26.28 -3.27 -8.69
C LYS A 38 -26.55 -4.38 -9.71
N LYS A 39 -27.28 -4.08 -10.79
CA LYS A 39 -27.50 -4.98 -11.91
C LYS A 39 -26.29 -4.97 -12.85
N LEU A 40 -25.73 -6.15 -13.13
CA LEU A 40 -24.50 -6.32 -13.91
C LEU A 40 -24.76 -6.69 -15.38
N SER A 41 -25.88 -7.37 -15.65
CA SER A 41 -26.20 -7.85 -17.00
C SER A 41 -27.70 -7.87 -17.29
N LEU A 42 -28.06 -7.78 -18.57
CA LEU A 42 -29.44 -7.97 -19.04
C LEU A 42 -30.01 -9.33 -18.59
N PHE A 43 -29.16 -10.36 -18.50
CA PHE A 43 -29.53 -11.73 -18.16
C PHE A 43 -29.82 -11.95 -16.67
N GLY A 44 -29.52 -10.98 -15.79
CA GLY A 44 -29.91 -11.01 -14.38
C GLY A 44 -28.83 -11.51 -13.42
N ASN A 45 -27.57 -11.14 -13.64
CA ASN A 45 -26.53 -11.20 -12.61
C ASN A 45 -26.51 -9.86 -11.84
N TYR A 46 -26.24 -9.91 -10.54
CA TYR A 46 -26.22 -8.73 -9.66
C TYR A 46 -25.01 -8.78 -8.72
N VAL A 47 -24.72 -7.66 -8.05
CA VAL A 47 -23.81 -7.60 -6.90
C VAL A 47 -24.48 -6.76 -5.80
N ASP A 48 -24.50 -7.25 -4.57
CA ASP A 48 -24.82 -6.42 -3.41
C ASP A 48 -23.54 -5.76 -2.89
N VAL A 49 -23.56 -4.44 -2.77
CA VAL A 49 -22.42 -3.62 -2.36
C VAL A 49 -22.80 -2.90 -1.06
N PHE A 50 -22.03 -3.16 -0.01
CA PHE A 50 -22.14 -2.47 1.28
C PHE A 50 -20.86 -1.66 1.49
N ARG A 51 -20.97 -0.40 1.89
CA ARG A 51 -19.83 0.49 2.16
C ARG A 51 -20.04 1.21 3.49
N GLY A 52 -19.01 1.30 4.31
CA GLY A 52 -19.09 2.02 5.59
C GLY A 52 -19.79 1.28 6.73
N ILE A 53 -19.64 -0.05 6.86
CA ILE A 53 -20.07 -0.80 8.05
C ILE A 53 -18.98 -0.69 9.13
N PRO A 54 -19.26 -0.22 10.37
CA PRO A 54 -18.24 -0.17 11.41
C PRO A 54 -17.94 -1.56 11.96
N PHE A 55 -16.65 -1.91 12.05
CA PHE A 55 -16.20 -3.18 12.64
C PHE A 55 -15.66 -3.02 14.07
N ALA A 56 -15.32 -1.78 14.45
CA ALA A 56 -14.84 -1.38 15.77
C ALA A 56 -15.55 -0.08 16.20
N ALA A 57 -15.43 0.28 17.48
CA ALA A 57 -15.76 1.62 17.96
C ALA A 57 -14.77 2.66 17.41
N VAL A 58 -15.08 3.95 17.57
CA VAL A 58 -14.11 5.02 17.30
C VAL A 58 -12.87 4.80 18.18
N PRO A 59 -11.67 4.59 17.61
CA PRO A 59 -10.47 4.26 18.39
C PRO A 59 -10.03 5.46 19.22
N ARG A 60 -9.68 5.21 20.49
CA ARG A 60 -8.99 6.21 21.32
C ARG A 60 -7.54 6.37 20.82
N PRO A 61 -6.96 7.59 20.82
CA PRO A 61 -5.59 7.82 20.36
C PRO A 61 -4.59 6.89 21.03
N LEU A 62 -3.83 6.14 20.22
CA LEU A 62 -2.79 5.20 20.66
C LEU A 62 -3.27 4.12 21.66
N GLU A 63 -4.54 3.72 21.56
CA GLU A 63 -5.11 2.57 22.25
C GLU A 63 -5.54 1.46 21.28
N ASN A 64 -5.71 0.24 21.80
CA ASN A 64 -6.24 -0.90 21.03
C ASN A 64 -7.72 -0.66 20.62
N PRO A 65 -8.17 -1.20 19.47
CA PRO A 65 -9.56 -1.04 19.04
C PRO A 65 -10.52 -1.86 19.91
N GLU A 66 -11.67 -1.26 20.21
CA GLU A 66 -12.77 -1.87 20.95
C GLU A 66 -13.92 -2.26 19.99
N ARG A 67 -14.82 -3.17 20.37
CA ARG A 67 -15.97 -3.52 19.51
C ARG A 67 -16.95 -2.35 19.41
N HIS A 68 -17.59 -2.17 18.24
CA HIS A 68 -18.64 -1.17 18.09
C HIS A 68 -19.84 -1.49 19.01
N PRO A 69 -20.44 -0.52 19.73
CA PRO A 69 -21.56 -0.74 20.65
C PRO A 69 -22.92 -1.05 19.98
N GLY A 70 -22.90 -1.49 18.72
CA GLY A 70 -24.09 -1.62 17.87
C GLY A 70 -24.80 -0.31 17.53
N TRP A 71 -25.98 -0.40 16.93
CA TRP A 71 -26.86 0.72 16.58
C TRP A 71 -28.33 0.29 16.58
N GLN A 72 -29.25 1.26 16.59
CA GLN A 72 -30.69 1.00 16.48
C GLN A 72 -31.15 1.03 15.02
N GLY A 73 -32.11 0.18 14.67
CA GLY A 73 -32.67 0.10 13.31
C GLY A 73 -31.68 -0.45 12.27
N THR A 74 -31.72 0.14 11.06
CA THR A 74 -30.94 -0.33 9.90
C THR A 74 -29.97 0.74 9.41
N LEU A 75 -28.67 0.50 9.59
CA LEU A 75 -27.59 1.34 9.07
C LEU A 75 -27.58 1.32 7.54
N LYS A 76 -27.53 2.50 6.91
CA LYS A 76 -27.45 2.65 5.45
C LYS A 76 -25.99 2.62 5.00
N ALA A 77 -25.50 1.43 4.68
CA ALA A 77 -24.12 1.16 4.29
C ALA A 77 -23.92 1.34 2.78
N LYS A 78 -24.06 2.58 2.28
CA LYS A 78 -24.11 2.90 0.83
C LYS A 78 -22.87 3.63 0.32
N ASP A 79 -22.19 4.35 1.19
CA ASP A 79 -21.09 5.26 0.87
C ASP A 79 -19.81 4.89 1.63
N PHE A 80 -18.65 5.15 1.02
CA PHE A 80 -17.37 4.96 1.70
C PHE A 80 -17.24 5.97 2.86
N LYS A 81 -16.88 5.47 4.03
CA LYS A 81 -16.56 6.30 5.21
C LYS A 81 -15.15 6.88 5.10
N LYS A 82 -14.87 7.90 5.91
CA LYS A 82 -13.54 8.53 5.97
C LYS A 82 -12.48 7.48 6.32
N ARG A 83 -11.32 7.61 5.68
CA ARG A 83 -10.09 6.88 6.05
C ARG A 83 -9.55 7.38 7.39
N CYS A 84 -8.63 6.61 7.97
CA CYS A 84 -7.96 7.02 9.20
C CYS A 84 -7.10 8.28 8.97
N LEU A 85 -6.94 9.09 10.00
CA LEU A 85 -6.23 10.36 9.91
C LEU A 85 -4.77 10.16 9.47
N GLN A 86 -4.41 10.77 8.34
CA GLN A 86 -3.10 10.66 7.71
C GLN A 86 -2.65 12.00 7.11
N ALA A 87 -1.35 12.14 6.83
CA ALA A 87 -0.81 13.30 6.13
C ALA A 87 -1.24 13.30 4.65
N THR A 88 -1.35 14.49 4.06
CA THR A 88 -1.37 14.70 2.59
C THR A 88 -0.06 14.25 1.95
N ILE A 89 -0.06 14.00 0.63
CA ILE A 89 1.18 13.66 -0.12
C ILE A 89 2.23 14.78 -0.01
N THR A 90 1.76 16.04 0.08
CA THR A 90 2.57 17.24 0.33
C THR A 90 3.08 17.38 1.77
N GLN A 91 2.58 16.56 2.71
CA GLN A 91 2.99 16.55 4.13
C GLN A 91 2.91 17.93 4.82
N ASP A 92 1.94 18.73 4.39
CA ASP A 92 1.61 20.08 4.86
C ASP A 92 0.30 20.11 5.68
N ASN A 93 -0.58 19.13 5.48
CA ASN A 93 -1.91 19.06 6.08
C ASN A 93 -2.31 17.60 6.35
N THR A 94 -3.46 17.39 7.00
CA THR A 94 -4.01 16.06 7.28
C THR A 94 -5.39 15.88 6.65
N TYR A 95 -5.75 14.62 6.38
CA TYR A 95 -7.09 14.25 5.93
C TYR A 95 -7.48 12.86 6.43
N GLY A 96 -8.78 12.56 6.40
CA GLY A 96 -9.38 11.42 7.10
C GLY A 96 -10.09 11.85 8.38
N ALA A 97 -10.20 10.93 9.34
CA ALA A 97 -10.73 11.14 10.69
C ALA A 97 -10.21 10.05 11.65
N GLU A 98 -10.41 10.23 12.96
CA GLU A 98 -10.24 9.15 13.95
C GLU A 98 -11.39 8.12 13.84
N ASP A 99 -12.61 8.59 13.62
CA ASP A 99 -13.76 7.77 13.21
C ASP A 99 -13.56 7.21 11.79
N CYS A 100 -12.83 6.10 11.72
CA CYS A 100 -12.39 5.51 10.45
C CYS A 100 -12.53 3.99 10.32
N LEU A 101 -12.77 3.26 11.43
CA LEU A 101 -12.70 1.78 11.47
C LEU A 101 -13.95 1.10 10.88
N TYR A 102 -14.08 1.29 9.56
CA TYR A 102 -15.15 0.80 8.71
C TYR A 102 -14.66 -0.18 7.65
N LEU A 103 -15.54 -1.07 7.23
CA LEU A 103 -15.34 -2.01 6.13
C LEU A 103 -16.46 -1.94 5.08
N ASN A 104 -16.18 -2.54 3.93
CA ASN A 104 -16.97 -2.53 2.71
C ASN A 104 -16.99 -3.96 2.16
N ILE A 105 -18.11 -4.41 1.60
CA ILE A 105 -18.36 -5.80 1.19
C ILE A 105 -19.02 -5.81 -0.19
N TRP A 106 -18.49 -6.62 -1.11
CA TRP A 106 -19.09 -6.92 -2.41
C TRP A 106 -19.48 -8.40 -2.44
N VAL A 107 -20.77 -8.68 -2.60
CA VAL A 107 -21.33 -10.04 -2.69
C VAL A 107 -21.89 -10.28 -4.09
N PRO A 108 -21.28 -11.16 -4.92
CA PRO A 108 -21.81 -11.49 -6.23
C PRO A 108 -23.08 -12.33 -6.06
N GLN A 109 -24.15 -11.99 -6.76
CA GLN A 109 -25.44 -12.66 -6.65
C GLN A 109 -25.83 -13.41 -7.93
N GLY A 110 -26.30 -14.64 -7.73
CA GLY A 110 -26.90 -15.46 -8.79
C GLY A 110 -28.25 -14.92 -9.27
N LYS A 111 -28.79 -15.53 -10.31
CA LYS A 111 -30.07 -15.11 -10.91
C LYS A 111 -31.31 -15.52 -10.12
N LYS A 112 -31.25 -16.64 -9.38
CA LYS A 112 -32.43 -17.32 -8.79
C LYS A 112 -32.54 -17.18 -7.28
N GLU A 113 -31.40 -17.18 -6.59
CA GLU A 113 -31.31 -17.16 -5.13
C GLU A 113 -30.04 -16.41 -4.71
N VAL A 114 -30.01 -15.95 -3.46
CA VAL A 114 -28.83 -15.30 -2.90
C VAL A 114 -27.70 -16.29 -2.72
N SER A 115 -26.48 -15.86 -3.00
CA SER A 115 -25.27 -16.66 -2.86
C SER A 115 -25.06 -17.12 -1.41
N ARG A 116 -24.47 -18.31 -1.24
CA ARG A 116 -24.18 -18.94 0.05
C ARG A 116 -22.83 -19.63 0.00
N ASN A 117 -22.18 -19.73 1.16
CA ASN A 117 -20.88 -20.37 1.38
C ASN A 117 -19.81 -19.95 0.35
N LEU A 118 -19.81 -18.67 -0.04
CA LEU A 118 -18.80 -18.13 -0.94
C LEU A 118 -17.46 -17.97 -0.20
N PRO A 119 -16.31 -18.25 -0.87
CA PRO A 119 -15.01 -17.90 -0.31
C PRO A 119 -14.92 -16.38 -0.10
N VAL A 120 -14.20 -15.97 0.93
CA VAL A 120 -14.13 -14.57 1.37
C VAL A 120 -12.71 -14.07 1.21
N MET A 121 -12.51 -13.01 0.43
CA MET A 121 -11.22 -12.36 0.20
C MET A 121 -11.18 -11.01 0.91
N ILE A 122 -10.33 -10.86 1.94
CA ILE A 122 -10.19 -9.60 2.70
C ILE A 122 -8.91 -8.87 2.24
N TRP A 123 -9.06 -7.69 1.65
CA TRP A 123 -7.97 -6.84 1.19
C TRP A 123 -7.38 -6.00 2.33
N ILE A 124 -6.05 -6.05 2.48
CA ILE A 124 -5.26 -5.12 3.30
C ILE A 124 -4.43 -4.25 2.34
N TYR A 125 -4.61 -2.94 2.39
CA TYR A 125 -3.91 -2.01 1.48
C TYR A 125 -2.49 -1.68 1.95
N GLY A 126 -1.63 -1.31 0.97
CA GLY A 126 -0.26 -0.82 1.14
C GLY A 126 -0.15 0.58 1.76
N GLY A 127 0.76 1.40 1.25
CA GLY A 127 0.92 2.79 1.71
C GLY A 127 2.02 3.02 2.74
N ALA A 128 3.11 2.22 2.69
CA ALA A 128 4.27 2.27 3.59
C ALA A 128 3.96 2.25 5.11
N PHE A 129 2.79 1.74 5.53
CA PHE A 129 2.18 1.89 6.86
C PHE A 129 1.87 3.35 7.29
N LEU A 130 2.11 4.33 6.42
CA LEU A 130 1.96 5.77 6.65
C LEU A 130 0.65 6.36 6.09
N MET A 131 0.10 5.76 5.03
CA MET A 131 -1.08 6.26 4.32
C MET A 131 -1.97 5.15 3.75
N GLY A 132 -3.15 5.52 3.25
CA GLY A 132 -4.02 4.64 2.47
C GLY A 132 -5.47 4.59 2.94
N ALA A 133 -6.28 3.74 2.29
CA ALA A 133 -7.68 3.48 2.64
C ALA A 133 -8.21 2.22 1.95
N GLY A 134 -9.25 1.60 2.52
CA GLY A 134 -9.93 0.45 1.91
C GLY A 134 -10.60 0.72 0.55
N HIS A 135 -10.72 1.98 0.13
CA HIS A 135 -11.20 2.36 -1.21
C HIS A 135 -10.07 2.71 -2.19
N GLY A 136 -8.83 2.90 -1.71
CA GLY A 136 -7.66 3.26 -2.52
C GLY A 136 -7.72 4.67 -3.13
N ALA A 137 -6.93 4.91 -4.17
CA ALA A 137 -7.05 6.11 -5.00
C ALA A 137 -8.38 6.12 -5.77
N ASN A 138 -8.85 7.29 -6.22
CA ASN A 138 -10.07 7.43 -7.00
C ASN A 138 -9.80 8.31 -8.24
N PHE A 139 -10.19 7.82 -9.41
CA PHE A 139 -10.19 8.59 -10.66
C PHE A 139 -11.55 8.44 -11.35
N LEU A 140 -12.28 9.55 -11.53
CA LEU A 140 -13.61 9.58 -12.16
C LEU A 140 -14.61 8.53 -11.57
N SER A 141 -14.63 8.41 -10.24
CA SER A 141 -15.42 7.43 -9.47
C SER A 141 -15.02 5.95 -9.65
N ASN A 142 -13.91 5.65 -10.35
CA ASN A 142 -13.25 4.35 -10.29
C ASN A 142 -12.26 4.32 -9.11
N TYR A 143 -12.70 3.69 -8.02
CA TYR A 143 -11.90 3.45 -6.82
C TYR A 143 -10.94 2.28 -7.02
N LEU A 144 -9.63 2.46 -6.76
CA LEU A 144 -8.58 1.47 -7.05
C LEU A 144 -8.88 0.10 -6.44
N TYR A 145 -9.39 0.06 -5.20
CA TYR A 145 -9.72 -1.18 -4.50
C TYR A 145 -11.22 -1.54 -4.55
N ASP A 146 -11.98 -1.06 -5.53
CA ASP A 146 -13.37 -1.52 -5.71
C ASP A 146 -13.40 -3.02 -6.07
N GLY A 147 -13.98 -3.83 -5.18
CA GLY A 147 -13.96 -5.28 -5.25
C GLY A 147 -14.86 -5.92 -6.31
N GLU A 148 -15.67 -5.14 -7.05
CA GLU A 148 -16.70 -5.68 -7.95
C GLU A 148 -16.16 -6.64 -9.01
N GLU A 149 -15.04 -6.31 -9.67
CA GLU A 149 -14.47 -7.14 -10.74
C GLU A 149 -13.89 -8.46 -10.20
N ILE A 150 -13.24 -8.45 -9.04
CA ILE A 150 -12.75 -9.67 -8.37
C ILE A 150 -13.93 -10.54 -7.94
N ALA A 151 -14.89 -9.94 -7.24
CA ALA A 151 -16.05 -10.64 -6.69
C ALA A 151 -16.86 -11.35 -7.78
N THR A 152 -17.19 -10.61 -8.85
CA THR A 152 -18.09 -11.09 -9.92
C THR A 152 -17.43 -12.09 -10.87
N ARG A 153 -16.11 -11.99 -11.12
CA ARG A 153 -15.37 -12.95 -11.95
C ARG A 153 -14.95 -14.20 -11.19
N GLY A 154 -14.55 -14.05 -9.93
CA GLY A 154 -14.16 -15.16 -9.06
C GLY A 154 -15.33 -15.92 -8.44
N ASN A 155 -16.52 -15.31 -8.42
CA ASN A 155 -17.67 -15.73 -7.63
C ASN A 155 -17.31 -15.86 -6.13
N VAL A 156 -16.64 -14.84 -5.59
CA VAL A 156 -16.16 -14.73 -4.21
C VAL A 156 -16.70 -13.47 -3.57
N ILE A 157 -16.80 -13.43 -2.24
CA ILE A 157 -17.03 -12.16 -1.53
C ILE A 157 -15.69 -11.43 -1.43
N VAL A 158 -15.70 -10.13 -1.69
CA VAL A 158 -14.55 -9.25 -1.43
C VAL A 158 -14.89 -8.31 -0.29
N VAL A 159 -13.98 -8.17 0.65
CA VAL A 159 -14.04 -7.23 1.76
C VAL A 159 -12.85 -6.28 1.68
N THR A 160 -13.07 -4.98 1.84
CA THR A 160 -12.00 -4.00 2.06
C THR A 160 -12.30 -3.19 3.32
N PHE A 161 -11.28 -2.70 4.02
CA PHE A 161 -11.47 -1.98 5.28
C PHE A 161 -10.39 -0.91 5.48
N ASN A 162 -10.55 -0.06 6.50
CA ASN A 162 -9.56 0.94 6.92
C ASN A 162 -8.84 0.50 8.20
N TYR A 163 -7.55 0.79 8.34
CA TYR A 163 -6.78 0.63 9.58
C TYR A 163 -5.96 1.89 9.89
N ARG A 164 -5.59 2.13 11.15
CA ARG A 164 -4.77 3.30 11.52
C ARG A 164 -3.35 3.18 10.96
N VAL A 165 -2.84 4.30 10.48
CA VAL A 165 -1.55 4.45 9.79
C VAL A 165 -0.73 5.59 10.40
N GLY A 166 0.56 5.64 10.06
CA GLY A 166 1.51 6.61 10.60
C GLY A 166 1.68 6.49 12.12
N PRO A 167 2.04 7.58 12.82
CA PRO A 167 2.16 7.59 14.27
C PRO A 167 0.90 7.04 14.99
N LEU A 168 -0.30 7.35 14.49
CA LEU A 168 -1.56 6.92 15.11
C LEU A 168 -1.82 5.40 14.98
N GLY A 169 -1.15 4.72 14.04
CA GLY A 169 -1.19 3.27 13.89
C GLY A 169 -0.03 2.53 14.57
N PHE A 170 1.15 3.14 14.66
CA PHE A 170 2.40 2.40 14.91
C PHE A 170 3.42 3.08 15.86
N LEU A 171 3.11 4.25 16.43
CA LEU A 171 3.96 4.90 17.45
C LEU A 171 4.10 4.00 18.69
N SER A 172 5.34 3.70 19.09
CA SER A 172 5.66 2.77 20.17
C SER A 172 6.85 3.24 21.01
N THR A 173 6.83 2.99 22.32
CA THR A 173 7.98 3.17 23.22
C THR A 173 8.89 1.95 23.27
N GLY A 174 8.51 0.82 22.65
CA GLY A 174 9.18 -0.47 22.84
C GLY A 174 8.96 -1.07 24.24
N ASP A 175 8.00 -0.54 25.00
CA ASP A 175 7.64 -1.02 26.34
C ASP A 175 6.11 -0.98 26.56
N ALA A 176 5.67 -1.41 27.75
CA ALA A 176 4.25 -1.52 28.09
C ALA A 176 3.49 -0.17 28.17
N ASN A 177 4.17 0.98 28.16
CA ASN A 177 3.51 2.29 28.25
C ASN A 177 2.84 2.68 26.93
N LEU A 178 3.44 2.31 25.80
CA LEU A 178 2.95 2.55 24.46
C LEU A 178 3.41 1.40 23.54
N PRO A 179 2.74 0.22 23.57
CA PRO A 179 3.24 -0.96 22.87
C PRO A 179 3.33 -0.81 21.35
N GLY A 180 2.45 -0.01 20.72
CA GLY A 180 2.33 0.08 19.27
C GLY A 180 1.38 -0.97 18.68
N ASN A 181 1.61 -1.32 17.40
CA ASN A 181 0.82 -2.29 16.64
C ASN A 181 -0.69 -2.01 16.54
N TYR A 182 -1.16 -0.79 16.83
CA TYR A 182 -2.57 -0.42 16.80
C TYR A 182 -3.21 -0.68 15.43
N GLY A 183 -2.50 -0.36 14.34
CA GLY A 183 -2.93 -0.66 12.97
C GLY A 183 -3.06 -2.16 12.69
N LEU A 184 -2.16 -3.01 13.21
CA LEU A 184 -2.31 -4.48 13.09
C LEU A 184 -3.50 -5.01 13.90
N ARG A 185 -3.79 -4.40 15.05
CA ARG A 185 -4.93 -4.77 15.90
C ARG A 185 -6.27 -4.31 15.28
N ASP A 186 -6.29 -3.20 14.55
CA ASP A 186 -7.43 -2.78 13.72
C ASP A 186 -7.69 -3.80 12.60
N GLN A 187 -6.65 -4.23 11.88
CA GLN A 187 -6.73 -5.28 10.85
C GLN A 187 -7.24 -6.61 11.44
N HIS A 188 -6.72 -7.04 12.59
CA HIS A 188 -7.21 -8.21 13.31
C HIS A 188 -8.70 -8.07 13.68
N MET A 189 -9.13 -6.91 14.19
CA MET A 189 -10.54 -6.67 14.53
C MET A 189 -11.45 -6.76 13.29
N ALA A 190 -11.00 -6.27 12.13
CA ALA A 190 -11.72 -6.44 10.85
C ALA A 190 -11.81 -7.92 10.42
N ILE A 191 -10.70 -8.66 10.46
CA ILE A 191 -10.67 -10.11 10.16
C ILE A 191 -11.60 -10.88 11.11
N ALA A 192 -11.54 -10.58 12.40
CA ALA A 192 -12.38 -11.20 13.42
C ALA A 192 -13.86 -10.82 13.28
N TRP A 193 -14.19 -9.59 12.86
CA TRP A 193 -15.56 -9.20 12.52
C TRP A 193 -16.07 -9.99 11.32
N VAL A 194 -15.27 -10.13 10.26
CA VAL A 194 -15.62 -10.93 9.07
C VAL A 194 -15.90 -12.38 9.48
N LYS A 195 -15.03 -13.00 10.30
CA LYS A 195 -15.25 -14.36 10.84
C LYS A 195 -16.62 -14.51 11.52
N ARG A 196 -17.05 -13.51 12.31
CA ARG A 196 -18.33 -13.55 13.06
C ARG A 196 -19.56 -13.25 12.21
N ASN A 197 -19.45 -12.41 11.18
CA ASN A 197 -20.61 -11.81 10.50
C ASN A 197 -20.82 -12.29 9.06
N ILE A 198 -19.78 -12.75 8.35
CA ILE A 198 -19.84 -12.90 6.88
C ILE A 198 -20.81 -13.98 6.38
N ALA A 199 -21.16 -14.94 7.23
CA ALA A 199 -22.21 -15.93 6.96
C ALA A 199 -23.57 -15.28 6.63
N ALA A 200 -23.91 -14.15 7.28
CA ALA A 200 -25.14 -13.41 7.00
C ALA A 200 -25.13 -12.71 5.62
N PHE A 201 -23.95 -12.51 5.04
CA PHE A 201 -23.74 -11.99 3.68
C PHE A 201 -23.58 -13.11 2.63
N GLY A 202 -23.74 -14.38 3.02
CA GLY A 202 -23.55 -15.53 2.13
C GLY A 202 -22.10 -16.02 2.00
N GLY A 203 -21.19 -15.56 2.86
CA GLY A 203 -19.80 -16.01 2.91
C GLY A 203 -19.61 -17.27 3.75
N ASP A 204 -18.53 -18.00 3.48
CA ASP A 204 -18.05 -19.11 4.30
C ASP A 204 -17.00 -18.58 5.30
N PRO A 205 -17.29 -18.57 6.62
CA PRO A 205 -16.37 -18.05 7.63
C PRO A 205 -15.12 -18.93 7.84
N ASP A 206 -15.13 -20.19 7.41
CA ASP A 206 -13.97 -21.08 7.49
C ASP A 206 -13.11 -21.07 6.21
N ASN A 207 -13.50 -20.25 5.23
CA ASN A 207 -12.86 -20.13 3.91
C ASN A 207 -12.35 -18.69 3.65
N ILE A 208 -11.85 -18.04 4.70
CA ILE A 208 -11.29 -16.68 4.67
C ILE A 208 -9.86 -16.71 4.10
N THR A 209 -9.67 -15.94 3.03
CA THR A 209 -8.38 -15.61 2.43
C THR A 209 -8.08 -14.15 2.67
N ILE A 210 -6.94 -13.82 3.30
CA ILE A 210 -6.48 -12.42 3.37
C ILE A 210 -5.51 -12.16 2.21
N PHE A 211 -5.56 -10.98 1.61
CA PHE A 211 -4.65 -10.60 0.52
C PHE A 211 -4.26 -9.11 0.61
N GLY A 212 -3.06 -8.77 0.19
CA GLY A 212 -2.53 -7.41 0.33
C GLY A 212 -1.25 -7.20 -0.45
N GLU A 213 -0.94 -5.92 -0.71
CA GLU A 213 0.23 -5.46 -1.45
C GLU A 213 1.07 -4.48 -0.61
N SER A 214 2.40 -4.45 -0.81
CA SER A 214 3.33 -3.57 -0.08
C SER A 214 3.19 -3.73 1.45
N ALA A 215 3.00 -2.64 2.20
CA ALA A 215 2.65 -2.67 3.62
C ALA A 215 1.42 -3.55 3.95
N GLY A 216 0.50 -3.75 3.01
CA GLY A 216 -0.62 -4.68 3.10
C GLY A 216 -0.20 -6.14 2.91
N GLY A 217 0.79 -6.43 2.06
CA GLY A 217 1.39 -7.76 1.91
C GLY A 217 2.23 -8.16 3.13
N ALA A 218 3.05 -7.23 3.62
CA ALA A 218 3.72 -7.38 4.91
C ALA A 218 2.72 -7.55 6.06
N SER A 219 1.64 -6.75 6.09
CA SER A 219 0.53 -6.93 7.03
C SER A 219 -0.10 -8.32 6.93
N VAL A 220 -0.41 -8.83 5.73
CA VAL A 220 -0.93 -10.20 5.55
C VAL A 220 0.00 -11.24 6.18
N SER A 221 1.31 -11.13 5.92
CA SER A 221 2.30 -12.01 6.53
C SER A 221 2.39 -11.85 8.05
N LEU A 222 2.22 -10.66 8.62
CA LEU A 222 2.20 -10.45 10.07
C LEU A 222 0.90 -10.97 10.71
N GLN A 223 -0.23 -10.86 10.02
CA GLN A 223 -1.51 -11.41 10.47
C GLN A 223 -1.50 -12.94 10.51
N THR A 224 -0.85 -13.64 9.58
CA THR A 224 -0.74 -15.12 9.65
C THR A 224 0.26 -15.60 10.71
N LEU A 225 1.30 -14.82 10.98
CA LEU A 225 2.32 -15.13 12.00
C LEU A 225 1.83 -14.83 13.43
N SER A 226 0.89 -13.90 13.61
CA SER A 226 0.34 -13.57 14.93
C SER A 226 -0.53 -14.70 15.51
N PRO A 227 -0.33 -15.10 16.79
CA PRO A 227 -1.16 -16.11 17.44
C PRO A 227 -2.63 -15.68 17.60
N TYR A 228 -2.92 -14.37 17.54
CA TYR A 228 -4.27 -13.81 17.64
C TYR A 228 -5.21 -14.28 16.52
N ASN A 229 -4.68 -14.66 15.35
CA ASN A 229 -5.49 -15.06 14.19
C ASN A 229 -5.67 -16.57 14.02
N LYS A 230 -5.27 -17.38 15.02
CA LYS A 230 -5.40 -18.85 15.00
C LYS A 230 -6.85 -19.28 14.76
N GLY A 231 -7.11 -19.90 13.60
CA GLY A 231 -8.45 -20.34 13.17
C GLY A 231 -9.33 -19.26 12.53
N LEU A 232 -8.86 -18.02 12.42
CA LEU A 232 -9.56 -16.94 11.71
C LEU A 232 -9.21 -16.93 10.21
N ILE A 233 -7.94 -17.12 9.88
CA ILE A 233 -7.42 -17.11 8.51
C ILE A 233 -7.31 -18.55 7.99
N ARG A 234 -7.82 -18.83 6.79
CA ARG A 234 -7.61 -20.11 6.10
C ARG A 234 -6.51 -20.03 5.05
N ARG A 235 -6.31 -18.88 4.40
CA ARG A 235 -5.26 -18.65 3.38
C ARG A 235 -4.74 -17.21 3.38
N ALA A 236 -3.57 -17.01 2.81
CA ALA A 236 -2.95 -15.69 2.67
C ALA A 236 -2.31 -15.49 1.27
N ILE A 237 -2.38 -14.27 0.76
CA ILE A 237 -1.68 -13.82 -0.45
C ILE A 237 -0.89 -12.54 -0.13
N SER A 238 0.43 -12.58 -0.28
CA SER A 238 1.33 -11.45 -0.04
C SER A 238 1.97 -10.98 -1.34
N GLN A 239 1.59 -9.80 -1.81
CA GLN A 239 2.09 -9.18 -3.03
C GLN A 239 3.15 -8.13 -2.64
N SER A 240 4.35 -8.19 -3.23
CA SER A 240 5.39 -7.16 -3.06
C SER A 240 5.67 -6.75 -1.61
N GLY A 241 5.70 -7.72 -0.68
CA GLY A 241 5.89 -7.43 0.73
C GLY A 241 5.59 -8.61 1.66
N VAL A 242 6.46 -8.86 2.63
CA VAL A 242 6.32 -9.93 3.64
C VAL A 242 6.83 -9.44 5.01
N ALA A 243 6.53 -10.17 6.08
CA ALA A 243 6.95 -9.82 7.44
C ALA A 243 8.48 -9.80 7.67
N LEU A 244 9.24 -10.38 6.73
CA LEU A 244 10.70 -10.42 6.75
C LEU A 244 11.36 -9.28 5.96
N CYS A 245 10.57 -8.39 5.33
CA CYS A 245 11.11 -7.22 4.65
C CYS A 245 11.79 -6.27 5.66
N PRO A 246 12.89 -5.60 5.31
CA PRO A 246 13.62 -4.74 6.24
C PRO A 246 12.79 -3.54 6.73
N TRP A 247 11.78 -3.14 5.95
CA TRP A 247 10.78 -2.10 6.26
C TRP A 247 9.52 -2.65 6.96
N ALA A 248 9.44 -3.93 7.32
CA ALA A 248 8.24 -4.51 7.95
C ALA A 248 8.24 -4.44 9.50
N ILE A 249 9.40 -4.26 10.13
CA ILE A 249 9.55 -4.21 11.61
C ILE A 249 10.49 -3.06 12.02
N GLN A 250 9.99 -2.11 12.80
CA GLN A 250 10.82 -1.08 13.44
C GLN A 250 11.64 -1.71 14.58
N LYS A 251 12.98 -1.64 14.49
CA LYS A 251 13.91 -2.20 15.49
C LYS A 251 14.29 -1.22 16.61
N ASN A 252 14.07 0.08 16.43
CA ASN A 252 14.28 1.10 17.48
C ASN A 252 13.09 2.08 17.55
N PRO A 253 11.92 1.65 18.06
CA PRO A 253 10.72 2.48 18.09
C PRO A 253 10.83 3.67 19.07
N LEU A 254 11.53 3.48 20.20
CA LEU A 254 11.71 4.52 21.22
C LEU A 254 12.41 5.78 20.67
N PHE A 255 13.38 5.61 19.76
CA PHE A 255 14.02 6.73 19.08
C PHE A 255 13.00 7.59 18.31
N TRP A 256 12.15 6.96 17.49
CA TRP A 256 11.12 7.66 16.72
C TRP A 256 10.04 8.26 17.62
N ALA A 257 9.67 7.59 18.71
CA ALA A 257 8.74 8.14 19.70
C ALA A 257 9.28 9.40 20.38
N LYS A 258 10.57 9.44 20.74
CA LYS A 258 11.20 10.65 21.28
C LYS A 258 11.21 11.81 20.28
N ARG A 259 11.50 11.57 19.00
CA ARG A 259 11.46 12.63 17.97
C ARG A 259 10.06 13.21 17.70
N ILE A 260 9.00 12.41 17.85
CA ILE A 260 7.62 12.93 17.78
C ILE A 260 7.29 13.69 19.06
N ALA A 261 7.59 13.12 20.22
CA ALA A 261 7.35 13.75 21.52
C ALA A 261 8.01 15.13 21.62
N GLU A 262 9.27 15.25 21.20
CA GLU A 262 10.03 16.51 21.13
C GLU A 262 9.29 17.56 20.30
N LYS A 263 8.90 17.22 19.06
CA LYS A 263 8.18 18.12 18.15
C LYS A 263 6.79 18.54 18.64
N VAL A 264 6.16 17.79 19.53
CA VAL A 264 4.84 18.13 20.11
C VAL A 264 4.92 18.60 21.58
N GLY A 265 6.13 18.87 22.10
CA GLY A 265 6.33 19.41 23.45
C GLY A 265 6.12 18.40 24.59
N CYS A 266 6.15 17.10 24.30
CA CYS A 266 6.02 16.04 25.31
C CYS A 266 7.36 15.69 26.00
N PRO A 267 7.32 15.28 27.28
CA PRO A 267 8.51 14.91 28.05
C PRO A 267 9.24 13.69 27.48
N LEU A 268 10.58 13.70 27.54
CA LEU A 268 11.47 12.68 26.95
C LEU A 268 12.23 11.85 27.98
N ASP A 269 12.08 12.16 29.27
CA ASP A 269 12.81 11.59 30.41
C ASP A 269 12.27 10.24 30.88
N ASP A 270 10.95 10.04 30.80
CA ASP A 270 10.24 8.84 31.23
C ASP A 270 9.23 8.41 30.15
N THR A 271 9.26 7.13 29.77
CA THR A 271 8.35 6.58 28.75
C THR A 271 6.89 6.60 29.19
N ALA A 272 6.61 6.49 30.50
CA ALA A 272 5.25 6.54 31.01
C ALA A 272 4.66 7.97 30.93
N ARG A 273 5.43 9.01 31.28
CA ARG A 273 5.09 10.43 31.08
C ARG A 273 4.95 10.76 29.60
N MET A 274 5.87 10.30 28.77
CA MET A 274 5.85 10.52 27.32
C MET A 274 4.58 9.91 26.69
N ALA A 275 4.28 8.64 26.99
CA ALA A 275 3.08 7.95 26.51
C ALA A 275 1.78 8.63 26.94
N ARG A 276 1.67 9.06 28.21
CA ARG A 276 0.49 9.80 28.70
C ARG A 276 0.30 11.14 27.99
N CYS A 277 1.39 11.84 27.66
CA CYS A 277 1.34 13.09 26.90
C CYS A 277 0.92 12.84 25.44
N LEU A 278 1.58 11.91 24.75
CA LEU A 278 1.27 11.53 23.36
C LEU A 278 -0.19 11.05 23.19
N LYS A 279 -0.77 10.41 24.21
CA LYS A 279 -2.20 9.99 24.20
C LYS A 279 -3.21 11.14 24.31
N VAL A 280 -2.79 12.37 24.62
CA VAL A 280 -3.67 13.56 24.73
C VAL A 280 -3.28 14.72 23.80
N THR A 281 -2.16 14.62 23.07
CA THR A 281 -1.81 15.53 21.98
C THR A 281 -2.85 15.48 20.85
N ASP A 282 -3.09 16.60 20.15
CA ASP A 282 -3.91 16.61 18.93
C ASP A 282 -3.39 15.58 17.92
N PRO A 283 -4.22 14.60 17.48
CA PRO A 283 -3.79 13.58 16.55
C PRO A 283 -3.34 14.16 15.19
N ARG A 284 -3.79 15.36 14.79
CA ARG A 284 -3.24 16.02 13.59
C ARG A 284 -1.79 16.48 13.79
N ALA A 285 -1.49 17.04 14.96
CA ALA A 285 -0.13 17.45 15.32
C ALA A 285 0.80 16.22 15.42
N LEU A 286 0.34 15.10 15.98
CA LEU A 286 1.09 13.84 15.96
C LEU A 286 1.38 13.35 14.53
N THR A 287 0.37 13.38 13.64
CA THR A 287 0.53 13.00 12.24
C THR A 287 1.52 13.91 11.49
N LEU A 288 1.50 15.24 11.71
CA LEU A 288 2.35 16.21 11.02
C LEU A 288 3.75 16.41 11.63
N ALA A 289 3.97 15.94 12.87
CA ALA A 289 5.30 15.91 13.47
C ALA A 289 6.25 14.97 12.71
N TYR A 290 5.71 13.88 12.14
CA TYR A 290 6.43 13.07 11.17
C TYR A 290 6.40 13.72 9.78
N LYS A 291 7.57 13.80 9.15
CA LYS A 291 7.71 14.05 7.71
C LYS A 291 8.77 13.13 7.15
N MET A 292 8.43 12.43 6.07
CA MET A 292 9.33 11.60 5.28
C MET A 292 9.97 12.49 4.21
N PRO A 293 11.30 12.69 4.21
CA PRO A 293 11.98 13.40 3.13
C PRO A 293 11.85 12.60 1.82
N LEU A 294 11.78 13.32 0.70
CA LEU A 294 11.62 12.74 -0.66
C LEU A 294 12.76 13.15 -1.62
N ALA A 295 13.76 13.88 -1.11
CA ALA A 295 14.96 14.33 -1.81
C ALA A 295 16.01 14.77 -0.77
N GLY A 296 17.28 14.86 -1.17
CA GLY A 296 18.36 15.44 -0.35
C GLY A 296 18.72 14.62 0.90
N MET A 297 18.40 13.33 0.93
CA MET A 297 18.64 12.46 2.08
C MET A 297 20.12 12.04 2.17
N GLU A 298 20.63 11.92 3.40
CA GLU A 298 21.96 11.37 3.68
C GLU A 298 21.99 9.83 3.55
N TYR A 299 20.87 9.19 3.92
CA TYR A 299 20.67 7.75 3.90
C TYR A 299 19.60 7.33 2.87
N PRO A 300 19.59 6.07 2.44
CA PRO A 300 18.48 5.49 1.67
C PRO A 300 17.11 5.63 2.37
N MET A 301 16.04 5.78 1.58
CA MET A 301 14.67 6.07 2.04
C MET A 301 14.19 5.12 3.14
N LEU A 302 14.59 3.85 3.05
CA LEU A 302 14.36 2.80 4.05
C LEU A 302 14.60 3.26 5.50
N HIS A 303 15.65 4.05 5.75
CA HIS A 303 16.04 4.49 7.09
C HIS A 303 15.13 5.57 7.69
N TYR A 304 14.26 6.20 6.89
CA TYR A 304 13.32 7.23 7.35
C TYR A 304 11.94 6.67 7.72
N LEU A 305 11.68 5.39 7.45
CA LEU A 305 10.42 4.71 7.77
C LEU A 305 10.29 4.44 9.28
N GLY A 306 9.94 5.47 10.04
CA GLY A 306 9.88 5.41 11.51
C GLY A 306 8.73 4.59 12.08
N PHE A 307 7.54 4.69 11.48
CA PHE A 307 6.29 4.18 12.05
C PHE A 307 5.80 2.90 11.38
N LEU A 308 6.41 1.80 11.80
CA LEU A 308 6.19 0.44 11.33
C LEU A 308 5.76 -0.47 12.50
N PRO A 309 5.23 -1.68 12.22
CA PRO A 309 5.03 -2.70 13.26
C PRO A 309 6.27 -2.97 14.12
N VAL A 310 6.06 -3.49 15.33
CA VAL A 310 7.12 -3.81 16.30
C VAL A 310 6.92 -5.19 16.91
N VAL A 311 7.99 -5.85 17.34
CA VAL A 311 7.88 -7.03 18.22
C VAL A 311 7.45 -6.53 19.60
N ASP A 312 6.19 -6.75 19.98
CA ASP A 312 5.56 -6.19 21.19
C ASP A 312 5.41 -7.21 22.34
N GLY A 313 5.81 -8.48 22.12
CA GLY A 313 5.68 -9.55 23.11
C GLY A 313 4.26 -10.13 23.23
N ASP A 314 3.30 -9.68 22.40
CA ASP A 314 1.88 -10.02 22.50
C ASP A 314 1.26 -10.32 21.14
N PHE A 315 1.05 -9.31 20.28
CA PHE A 315 0.55 -9.52 18.93
C PHE A 315 1.64 -10.08 18.01
N LEU A 316 2.88 -9.64 18.22
CA LEU A 316 4.09 -10.21 17.64
C LEU A 316 5.02 -10.61 18.81
N PRO A 317 4.91 -11.86 19.31
CA PRO A 317 5.58 -12.28 20.53
C PRO A 317 7.10 -12.56 20.37
N ASP A 318 7.60 -12.61 19.14
CA ASP A 318 9.00 -12.81 18.78
C ASP A 318 9.25 -12.18 17.39
N ASP A 319 10.50 -12.20 16.89
CA ASP A 319 10.81 -11.82 15.52
C ASP A 319 10.01 -12.70 14.52
N PRO A 320 9.39 -12.10 13.47
CA PRO A 320 8.57 -12.83 12.51
C PRO A 320 9.20 -14.09 11.91
N VAL A 321 10.55 -14.18 11.80
CA VAL A 321 11.22 -15.38 11.28
C VAL A 321 11.00 -16.64 12.14
N ASN A 322 10.74 -16.47 13.44
CA ASN A 322 10.52 -17.58 14.38
C ASN A 322 9.03 -18.02 14.44
N LEU A 323 8.11 -17.23 13.88
CA LEU A 323 6.66 -17.40 14.08
C LEU A 323 5.96 -18.29 13.04
N TYR A 324 6.67 -18.81 12.04
CA TYR A 324 6.10 -19.59 10.93
C TYR A 324 5.39 -20.90 11.34
N VAL A 325 5.61 -21.39 12.57
CA VAL A 325 4.82 -22.47 13.17
C VAL A 325 3.31 -22.17 13.22
N ASN A 326 2.93 -20.87 13.28
CA ASN A 326 1.53 -20.43 13.28
C ASN A 326 0.88 -20.50 11.89
N THR A 327 1.65 -20.53 10.80
CA THR A 327 1.13 -20.57 9.42
C THR A 327 0.95 -22.00 8.88
N ALA A 328 1.28 -23.04 9.67
CA ALA A 328 1.44 -24.42 9.21
C ALA A 328 0.23 -25.03 8.45
N ASP A 329 -0.97 -24.50 8.66
CA ASP A 329 -2.24 -24.97 8.08
C ASP A 329 -2.98 -23.86 7.29
N ILE A 330 -2.29 -22.77 6.96
CA ILE A 330 -2.74 -21.64 6.14
C ILE A 330 -2.13 -21.77 4.74
N ASP A 331 -2.90 -21.99 3.67
CA ASP A 331 -2.29 -22.01 2.32
C ASP A 331 -1.74 -20.61 2.00
N TYR A 332 -0.52 -20.52 1.47
CA TYR A 332 0.18 -19.26 1.24
C TYR A 332 0.66 -19.09 -0.19
N LEU A 333 0.51 -17.86 -0.71
CA LEU A 333 0.98 -17.44 -2.02
C LEU A 333 1.73 -16.12 -1.86
N ALA A 334 3.01 -16.05 -2.21
CA ALA A 334 3.79 -14.82 -2.10
C ALA A 334 4.68 -14.57 -3.31
N GLY A 335 4.79 -13.33 -3.76
CA GLY A 335 5.57 -12.96 -4.94
C GLY A 335 5.83 -11.47 -5.05
N THR A 336 6.56 -11.09 -6.08
CA THR A 336 7.08 -9.73 -6.29
C THR A 336 6.91 -9.29 -7.73
N ASN A 337 7.01 -7.99 -7.96
CA ASN A 337 7.09 -7.38 -9.28
C ASN A 337 8.58 -7.37 -9.73
N ASN A 338 8.86 -7.50 -11.02
CA ASN A 338 10.22 -7.77 -11.50
C ASN A 338 11.18 -6.57 -11.39
N MET A 339 10.68 -5.39 -11.05
CA MET A 339 11.42 -4.19 -10.67
C MET A 339 10.74 -3.50 -9.48
N ASP A 340 10.30 -4.26 -8.48
CA ASP A 340 9.63 -3.79 -7.25
C ASP A 340 10.39 -2.66 -6.52
N GLY A 341 11.72 -2.63 -6.61
CA GLY A 341 12.56 -1.57 -6.05
C GLY A 341 12.62 -0.28 -6.86
N HIS A 342 12.00 -0.20 -8.05
CA HIS A 342 12.19 0.94 -8.97
C HIS A 342 11.69 2.27 -8.40
N VAL A 343 10.51 2.32 -7.77
CA VAL A 343 10.00 3.55 -7.13
C VAL A 343 10.89 4.02 -5.96
N PHE A 344 11.55 3.11 -5.25
CA PHE A 344 12.47 3.42 -4.14
C PHE A 344 13.81 3.96 -4.66
N ALA A 345 14.41 3.23 -5.61
CA ALA A 345 15.59 3.65 -6.35
C ALA A 345 15.40 4.96 -7.13
N SER A 346 14.16 5.30 -7.48
CA SER A 346 13.80 6.58 -8.12
C SER A 346 13.92 7.78 -7.17
N ILE A 347 13.84 7.55 -5.86
CA ILE A 347 13.94 8.57 -4.80
C ILE A 347 15.39 8.65 -4.31
N ASP A 348 16.02 7.49 -4.05
CA ASP A 348 17.41 7.42 -3.55
C ASP A 348 18.43 7.73 -4.66
N MET A 349 18.12 7.41 -5.92
CA MET A 349 18.95 7.73 -7.08
C MET A 349 18.14 8.27 -8.27
N PRO A 350 17.64 9.52 -8.22
CA PRO A 350 16.78 10.11 -9.25
C PRO A 350 17.39 10.21 -10.67
N ALA A 351 18.66 9.87 -10.84
CA ALA A 351 19.30 9.70 -12.13
C ALA A 351 18.74 8.51 -12.94
N ILE A 352 18.17 7.46 -12.30
CA ILE A 352 17.71 6.26 -13.02
C ILE A 352 16.62 6.58 -14.07
N ASN A 353 15.68 7.47 -13.74
CA ASN A 353 14.61 7.89 -14.66
C ASN A 353 15.08 8.90 -15.72
N LYS A 354 16.19 9.61 -15.48
CA LYS A 354 16.61 10.74 -16.30
C LYS A 354 17.59 10.30 -17.38
N GLN A 355 17.17 10.34 -18.65
CA GLN A 355 18.00 9.97 -19.79
C GLN A 355 19.31 10.79 -19.92
N LYS A 356 19.35 12.01 -19.39
CA LYS A 356 20.49 12.94 -19.45
C LYS A 356 21.33 13.02 -18.16
N GLN A 357 21.04 12.21 -17.14
CA GLN A 357 21.90 12.07 -15.97
C GLN A 357 22.45 10.65 -15.93
N GLU A 358 23.72 10.51 -15.56
CA GLU A 358 24.40 9.23 -15.46
C GLU A 358 24.35 8.70 -14.02
N VAL A 359 24.51 7.39 -13.87
CA VAL A 359 24.87 6.72 -12.62
C VAL A 359 26.34 6.38 -12.70
N THR A 360 27.11 6.81 -11.71
CA THR A 360 28.51 6.44 -11.53
C THR A 360 28.67 5.24 -10.60
N GLU A 361 29.88 4.71 -10.53
CA GLU A 361 30.23 3.63 -9.62
C GLU A 361 30.25 4.11 -8.17
N GLU A 362 30.60 5.38 -7.93
CA GLU A 362 30.55 6.04 -6.63
C GLU A 362 29.11 6.24 -6.12
N ASP A 363 28.18 6.67 -7.00
CA ASP A 363 26.75 6.78 -6.66
C ASP A 363 26.18 5.45 -6.18
N PHE A 364 26.50 4.36 -6.89
CA PHE A 364 26.05 3.02 -6.53
C PHE A 364 26.73 2.49 -5.28
N TYR A 365 28.05 2.70 -5.12
CA TYR A 365 28.76 2.33 -3.89
C TYR A 365 28.22 3.06 -2.66
N LYS A 366 27.81 4.34 -2.79
CA LYS A 366 27.18 5.11 -1.71
C LYS A 366 25.82 4.51 -1.32
N LEU A 367 24.95 4.21 -2.29
CA LEU A 367 23.66 3.54 -2.06
C LEU A 367 23.86 2.17 -1.39
N VAL A 368 24.78 1.36 -1.91
CA VAL A 368 25.16 0.07 -1.35
C VAL A 368 25.64 0.21 0.09
N SER A 369 26.52 1.17 0.38
CA SER A 369 27.01 1.45 1.74
C SER A 369 25.88 1.82 2.70
N GLY A 370 24.94 2.65 2.25
CA GLY A 370 23.77 3.05 3.04
C GLY A 370 22.83 1.89 3.39
N LEU A 371 22.58 0.96 2.46
CA LEU A 371 21.75 -0.22 2.74
C LEU A 371 22.50 -1.37 3.44
N THR A 372 23.84 -1.38 3.44
CA THR A 372 24.66 -2.44 4.05
C THR A 372 25.30 -2.07 5.39
N ILE A 373 25.00 -0.88 5.93
CA ILE A 373 25.64 -0.26 7.10
C ILE A 373 25.82 -1.18 8.33
N THR A 374 24.92 -2.13 8.57
CA THR A 374 25.03 -3.11 9.68
C THR A 374 26.28 -4.01 9.62
N LYS A 375 26.89 -4.20 8.44
CA LYS A 375 28.13 -4.97 8.22
C LYS A 375 29.31 -4.06 7.83
N GLY A 376 29.15 -2.74 7.91
CA GLY A 376 30.15 -1.73 7.59
C GLY A 376 30.74 -1.85 6.17
N LEU A 377 31.94 -1.30 5.99
CA LEU A 377 32.67 -1.30 4.71
C LEU A 377 32.87 -2.69 4.10
N ARG A 378 32.97 -3.75 4.92
CA ARG A 378 33.11 -5.13 4.41
C ARG A 378 31.79 -5.66 3.83
N GLY A 379 30.65 -5.25 4.39
CA GLY A 379 29.34 -5.41 3.76
C GLY A 379 29.31 -4.69 2.43
N ALA A 380 29.54 -3.37 2.46
CA ALA A 380 29.48 -2.49 1.30
C ALA A 380 30.32 -3.00 0.12
N ASN A 381 31.61 -3.28 0.33
CA ASN A 381 32.51 -3.76 -0.72
C ASN A 381 32.00 -5.08 -1.33
N THR A 382 31.78 -6.12 -0.51
CA THR A 382 31.38 -7.43 -1.05
C THR A 382 29.99 -7.44 -1.68
N THR A 383 29.12 -6.47 -1.33
CA THR A 383 27.84 -6.25 -1.98
C THR A 383 28.03 -5.52 -3.31
N PHE A 384 28.85 -4.47 -3.34
CA PHE A 384 29.17 -3.74 -4.57
C PHE A 384 29.80 -4.70 -5.60
N ASP A 385 30.83 -5.46 -5.20
CA ASP A 385 31.54 -6.43 -6.04
C ASP A 385 30.56 -7.34 -6.83
N ILE A 386 29.62 -8.01 -6.14
CA ILE A 386 28.70 -8.96 -6.78
C ILE A 386 27.61 -8.29 -7.64
N TYR A 387 27.14 -7.09 -7.28
CA TYR A 387 26.15 -6.36 -8.09
C TYR A 387 26.79 -5.69 -9.33
N THR A 388 28.09 -5.39 -9.28
CA THR A 388 28.85 -4.82 -10.41
C THR A 388 29.56 -5.85 -11.29
N GLU A 389 29.61 -7.13 -10.92
CA GLU A 389 30.17 -8.21 -11.77
C GLU A 389 29.68 -8.15 -13.24
N PRO A 390 28.38 -7.88 -13.54
CA PRO A 390 27.90 -7.75 -14.92
C PRO A 390 28.45 -6.54 -15.69
N TRP A 391 28.93 -5.49 -15.01
CA TRP A 391 29.41 -4.26 -15.65
C TRP A 391 30.71 -4.46 -16.43
N ALA A 392 31.48 -5.52 -16.11
CA ALA A 392 32.62 -5.96 -16.90
C ALA A 392 32.23 -6.51 -18.30
N LEU A 393 30.95 -6.87 -18.50
CA LEU A 393 30.40 -7.31 -19.78
C LEU A 393 29.59 -6.21 -20.48
N ASP A 394 28.82 -5.41 -19.72
CA ASP A 394 28.16 -4.21 -20.20
C ASP A 394 28.16 -3.08 -19.15
N ALA A 395 29.02 -2.09 -19.35
CA ALA A 395 29.09 -0.88 -18.52
C ALA A 395 28.07 0.20 -18.93
N SER A 396 27.08 -0.12 -19.79
CA SER A 396 26.10 0.88 -20.26
C SER A 396 25.30 1.50 -19.11
N GLN A 397 24.88 2.75 -19.32
CA GLN A 397 23.99 3.45 -18.40
C GLN A 397 22.63 2.76 -18.22
N GLU A 398 22.18 1.94 -19.18
CA GLU A 398 20.97 1.12 -18.98
C GLU A 398 21.23 -0.03 -18.01
N THR A 399 22.37 -0.73 -18.14
CA THR A 399 22.73 -1.83 -17.23
C THR A 399 23.07 -1.33 -15.83
N ARG A 400 23.82 -0.23 -15.69
CA ARG A 400 24.07 0.40 -14.38
C ARG A 400 22.76 0.78 -13.66
N LYS A 401 21.82 1.41 -14.36
CA LYS A 401 20.52 1.82 -13.78
C LYS A 401 19.62 0.62 -13.45
N LYS A 402 19.69 -0.47 -14.22
CA LYS A 402 19.05 -1.74 -13.84
C LYS A 402 19.69 -2.36 -12.61
N THR A 403 21.02 -2.35 -12.47
CA THR A 403 21.71 -2.86 -11.26
C THR A 403 21.23 -2.15 -9.98
N VAL A 404 21.01 -0.83 -10.03
CA VAL A 404 20.43 -0.06 -8.91
C VAL A 404 19.02 -0.59 -8.55
N VAL A 405 18.15 -0.75 -9.54
CA VAL A 405 16.78 -1.25 -9.36
C VAL A 405 16.75 -2.70 -8.89
N ASP A 406 17.61 -3.56 -9.45
CA ASP A 406 17.81 -4.95 -9.06
C ASP A 406 18.26 -5.08 -7.60
N PHE A 407 19.18 -4.21 -7.17
CA PHE A 407 19.73 -4.17 -5.81
C PHE A 407 18.66 -3.88 -4.76
N GLU A 408 17.85 -2.84 -4.98
CA GLU A 408 16.74 -2.52 -4.09
C GLU A 408 15.58 -3.53 -4.21
N THR A 409 15.31 -4.06 -5.39
CA THR A 409 14.33 -5.14 -5.59
C THR A 409 14.72 -6.39 -4.78
N ASP A 410 16.00 -6.76 -4.78
CA ASP A 410 16.53 -7.88 -4.00
C ASP A 410 16.40 -7.63 -2.50
N ILE A 411 16.94 -6.51 -1.97
CA ILE A 411 16.96 -6.22 -0.53
C ILE A 411 15.55 -5.99 0.04
N LEU A 412 14.76 -5.13 -0.60
CA LEU A 412 13.50 -4.64 -0.02
C LEU A 412 12.37 -5.67 -0.17
N PHE A 413 12.40 -6.52 -1.21
CA PHE A 413 11.25 -7.34 -1.60
C PHE A 413 11.58 -8.81 -1.87
N LEU A 414 12.44 -9.10 -2.85
CA LEU A 414 12.59 -10.45 -3.39
C LEU A 414 13.31 -11.40 -2.43
N VAL A 415 14.44 -11.01 -1.85
CA VAL A 415 15.18 -11.87 -0.90
C VAL A 415 14.35 -12.13 0.36
N PRO A 416 13.72 -11.12 1.01
CA PRO A 416 12.74 -11.36 2.07
C PRO A 416 11.62 -12.32 1.68
N THR A 417 11.03 -12.15 0.49
CA THR A 417 9.92 -12.99 0.01
C THR A 417 10.36 -14.43 -0.22
N LYS A 418 11.55 -14.66 -0.79
CA LYS A 418 12.13 -16.01 -0.97
C LYS A 418 12.44 -16.69 0.36
N ILE A 419 12.95 -15.96 1.35
CA ILE A 419 13.14 -16.49 2.71
C ILE A 419 11.78 -16.83 3.36
N ALA A 420 10.77 -15.97 3.22
CA ALA A 420 9.42 -16.19 3.74
C ALA A 420 8.75 -17.43 3.12
N LEU A 421 8.96 -17.68 1.83
CA LEU A 421 8.48 -18.88 1.12
C LEU A 421 9.17 -20.15 1.60
N ALA A 422 10.50 -20.12 1.79
CA ALA A 422 11.26 -21.23 2.33
C ALA A 422 10.83 -21.56 3.78
N GLN A 423 10.70 -20.54 4.64
CA GLN A 423 10.23 -20.70 6.02
C GLN A 423 8.79 -21.23 6.09
N HIS A 424 7.89 -20.70 5.26
CA HIS A 424 6.53 -21.21 5.14
C HIS A 424 6.54 -22.69 4.71
N ARG A 425 7.29 -23.03 3.66
CA ARG A 425 7.36 -24.40 3.13
C ARG A 425 7.96 -25.39 4.13
N ALA A 426 8.91 -24.96 4.95
CA ALA A 426 9.53 -25.78 6.01
C ALA A 426 8.61 -26.02 7.21
N ASN A 427 7.69 -25.10 7.52
CA ASN A 427 6.76 -25.21 8.64
C ASN A 427 5.37 -25.76 8.26
N ALA A 428 5.05 -25.83 6.96
CA ALA A 428 3.78 -26.31 6.44
C ALA A 428 3.48 -27.78 6.78
N LYS A 429 2.30 -28.04 7.37
CA LYS A 429 1.75 -29.38 7.66
C LYS A 429 0.74 -29.80 6.61
N SER A 430 -0.38 -29.06 6.52
CA SER A 430 -1.41 -29.24 5.49
C SER A 430 -1.42 -28.13 4.43
N ALA A 431 -0.77 -27.00 4.73
CA ALA A 431 -0.70 -25.82 3.87
C ALA A 431 0.09 -26.07 2.57
N LYS A 432 -0.43 -25.53 1.46
CA LYS A 432 0.31 -25.38 0.21
C LYS A 432 1.06 -24.06 0.19
N THR A 433 2.15 -24.01 -0.58
CA THR A 433 2.97 -22.80 -0.81
C THR A 433 3.02 -22.56 -2.32
N TYR A 434 2.90 -21.30 -2.76
CA TYR A 434 3.01 -20.90 -4.16
C TYR A 434 3.78 -19.58 -4.28
N THR A 435 4.44 -19.35 -5.41
CA THR A 435 5.11 -18.08 -5.68
C THR A 435 5.09 -17.66 -7.15
N TYR A 436 5.15 -16.34 -7.38
CA TYR A 436 5.13 -15.72 -8.69
C TYR A 436 6.17 -14.59 -8.81
N LEU A 437 6.49 -14.27 -10.06
CA LEU A 437 7.16 -13.02 -10.45
C LEU A 437 6.25 -12.32 -11.46
N PHE A 438 5.76 -11.12 -11.15
CA PHE A 438 4.96 -10.34 -12.09
C PHE A 438 5.89 -9.48 -12.96
N SER A 439 5.82 -9.66 -14.28
CA SER A 439 6.76 -9.07 -15.24
C SER A 439 6.10 -8.42 -16.46
N HIS A 440 4.83 -8.01 -16.33
CA HIS A 440 4.16 -7.22 -17.36
C HIS A 440 4.64 -5.76 -17.28
N PRO A 441 5.30 -5.20 -18.32
CA PRO A 441 5.97 -3.91 -18.20
C PRO A 441 5.02 -2.75 -17.88
N SER A 442 5.54 -1.82 -17.07
CA SER A 442 4.85 -0.62 -16.64
C SER A 442 4.37 0.22 -17.82
N ARG A 443 3.30 0.98 -17.58
CA ARG A 443 2.70 1.88 -18.56
C ARG A 443 2.91 3.36 -18.24
N MET A 444 3.75 3.67 -17.26
CA MET A 444 4.17 5.01 -16.87
C MET A 444 4.90 5.72 -18.03
N PRO A 445 4.35 6.80 -18.62
CA PRO A 445 4.96 7.47 -19.78
C PRO A 445 6.22 8.28 -19.42
N THR A 446 6.45 8.52 -18.13
CA THR A 446 7.61 9.22 -17.57
C THR A 446 8.81 8.31 -17.33
N TYR A 447 8.63 6.99 -17.34
CA TYR A 447 9.69 6.03 -17.03
C TYR A 447 10.52 5.67 -18.28
N PRO A 448 11.79 5.26 -18.11
CA PRO A 448 12.58 4.68 -19.19
C PRO A 448 11.92 3.44 -19.80
N LYS A 449 12.12 3.23 -21.12
CA LYS A 449 11.54 2.10 -21.87
C LYS A 449 11.99 0.71 -21.39
N TRP A 450 13.01 0.64 -20.55
CA TRP A 450 13.56 -0.60 -20.00
C TRP A 450 12.91 -1.04 -18.68
N VAL A 451 12.07 -0.20 -18.06
CA VAL A 451 11.40 -0.52 -16.78
C VAL A 451 10.40 -1.66 -16.99
N GLY A 452 10.49 -2.66 -16.10
CA GLY A 452 9.58 -3.80 -16.01
C GLY A 452 8.29 -3.42 -15.28
N ALA A 453 7.75 -4.32 -14.47
CA ALA A 453 6.72 -3.96 -13.50
C ALA A 453 7.35 -3.28 -12.28
N ASP A 454 6.93 -2.06 -11.97
CA ASP A 454 7.30 -1.33 -10.75
C ASP A 454 6.50 -1.85 -9.53
N HIS A 455 6.74 -1.29 -8.36
CA HIS A 455 5.90 -1.49 -7.17
C HIS A 455 4.43 -1.14 -7.45
N ALA A 456 3.49 -1.85 -6.81
CA ALA A 456 2.04 -1.68 -6.97
C ALA A 456 1.43 -1.80 -8.41
N ASP A 457 2.24 -1.98 -9.46
CA ASP A 457 1.76 -2.05 -10.86
C ASP A 457 0.85 -3.26 -11.11
N ASP A 458 0.98 -4.32 -10.31
CA ASP A 458 0.17 -5.55 -10.33
C ASP A 458 -1.26 -5.35 -9.78
N ILE A 459 -1.46 -4.40 -8.85
CA ILE A 459 -2.76 -4.12 -8.20
C ILE A 459 -3.86 -3.92 -9.23
N GLN A 460 -3.62 -3.11 -10.27
CA GLN A 460 -4.63 -2.78 -11.27
C GLN A 460 -5.12 -4.00 -12.06
N TYR A 461 -4.28 -5.03 -12.17
CA TYR A 461 -4.59 -6.29 -12.84
C TYR A 461 -5.38 -7.22 -11.90
N VAL A 462 -5.00 -7.29 -10.62
CA VAL A 462 -5.77 -8.00 -9.58
C VAL A 462 -7.17 -7.38 -9.41
N PHE A 463 -7.29 -6.05 -9.30
CA PHE A 463 -8.57 -5.34 -9.15
C PHE A 463 -9.34 -5.08 -10.46
N GLY A 464 -8.98 -5.76 -11.56
CA GLY A 464 -9.81 -5.78 -12.77
C GLY A 464 -9.93 -4.46 -13.53
N LYS A 465 -9.03 -3.49 -13.31
CA LYS A 465 -9.12 -2.16 -13.95
C LYS A 465 -9.06 -2.18 -15.48
N PRO A 466 -8.36 -3.14 -16.13
CA PRO A 466 -8.49 -3.40 -17.57
C PRO A 466 -9.89 -3.73 -18.09
N PHE A 467 -10.82 -4.12 -17.19
CA PHE A 467 -12.23 -4.36 -17.47
C PHE A 467 -13.14 -3.22 -17.00
N ALA A 468 -12.92 -2.68 -15.79
CA ALA A 468 -13.77 -1.63 -15.21
C ALA A 468 -13.68 -0.30 -15.98
N THR A 469 -12.50 0.04 -16.50
CA THR A 469 -12.24 1.27 -17.28
C THR A 469 -11.53 0.93 -18.59
N PRO A 470 -12.19 0.20 -19.52
CA PRO A 470 -11.50 -0.56 -20.56
C PRO A 470 -10.84 0.32 -21.63
N LEU A 471 -11.26 1.57 -21.77
CA LEU A 471 -10.68 2.56 -22.69
C LEU A 471 -9.22 2.89 -22.37
N GLY A 472 -8.84 2.86 -21.09
CA GLY A 472 -7.44 3.07 -20.66
C GLY A 472 -6.52 1.88 -20.92
N TYR A 473 -7.05 0.73 -21.39
CA TYR A 473 -6.36 -0.56 -21.35
C TYR A 473 -6.39 -1.35 -22.67
N ARG A 474 -5.25 -1.94 -23.00
CA ARG A 474 -5.06 -2.75 -24.21
C ARG A 474 -5.57 -4.19 -24.00
N SER A 475 -5.72 -4.94 -25.08
CA SER A 475 -6.12 -6.36 -25.02
C SER A 475 -5.20 -7.19 -24.12
N GLN A 476 -3.88 -7.00 -24.24
CA GLN A 476 -2.88 -7.66 -23.39
C GLN A 476 -3.10 -7.40 -21.88
N ASP A 477 -3.58 -6.20 -21.52
CA ASP A 477 -3.78 -5.84 -20.11
C ASP A 477 -4.99 -6.61 -19.52
N ARG A 478 -6.03 -6.81 -20.33
CA ARG A 478 -7.17 -7.68 -20.00
C ARG A 478 -6.77 -9.16 -19.93
N THR A 479 -5.81 -9.62 -20.74
CA THR A 479 -5.26 -10.98 -20.63
C THR A 479 -4.60 -11.22 -19.27
N VAL A 480 -3.71 -10.31 -18.85
CA VAL A 480 -3.02 -10.40 -17.55
C VAL A 480 -4.01 -10.33 -16.39
N SER A 481 -4.91 -9.34 -16.40
CA SER A 481 -5.92 -9.18 -15.36
C SER A 481 -6.85 -10.41 -15.26
N LYS A 482 -7.26 -11.00 -16.39
CA LYS A 482 -8.05 -12.25 -16.39
C LYS A 482 -7.29 -13.40 -15.72
N ALA A 483 -5.99 -13.54 -16.02
CA ALA A 483 -5.16 -14.60 -15.45
C ALA A 483 -5.00 -14.42 -13.93
N MET A 484 -4.64 -13.23 -13.47
CA MET A 484 -4.47 -12.94 -12.04
C MET A 484 -5.76 -13.15 -11.25
N ILE A 485 -6.89 -12.59 -11.72
CA ILE A 485 -8.19 -12.79 -11.06
C ILE A 485 -8.57 -14.28 -11.03
N ALA A 486 -8.31 -15.04 -12.10
CA ALA A 486 -8.54 -16.48 -12.11
C ALA A 486 -7.71 -17.21 -11.03
N TYR A 487 -6.39 -17.00 -11.00
CA TYR A 487 -5.49 -17.63 -10.03
C TYR A 487 -5.82 -17.24 -8.58
N TRP A 488 -5.98 -15.94 -8.28
CA TRP A 488 -6.25 -15.43 -6.93
C TRP A 488 -7.57 -15.99 -6.39
N THR A 489 -8.63 -16.00 -7.20
CA THR A 489 -9.97 -16.42 -6.75
C THR A 489 -10.19 -17.94 -6.76
N ASN A 490 -9.43 -18.68 -7.58
CA ASN A 490 -9.32 -20.14 -7.47
C ASN A 490 -8.56 -20.53 -6.19
N PHE A 491 -7.40 -19.91 -5.93
CA PHE A 491 -6.64 -20.12 -4.71
C PHE A 491 -7.48 -19.79 -3.47
N ALA A 492 -8.17 -18.65 -3.47
CA ALA A 492 -9.08 -18.27 -2.39
C ALA A 492 -10.24 -19.25 -2.17
N ARG A 493 -10.59 -20.10 -3.16
CA ARG A 493 -11.63 -21.13 -3.05
C ARG A 493 -11.10 -22.48 -2.56
N SER A 494 -9.91 -22.90 -3.00
CA SER A 494 -9.45 -24.30 -2.91
C SER A 494 -8.03 -24.50 -2.33
N GLY A 495 -7.28 -23.42 -2.13
CA GLY A 495 -5.84 -23.48 -1.85
C GLY A 495 -4.99 -23.91 -3.03
N ASN A 496 -5.54 -23.96 -4.24
CA ASN A 496 -4.80 -24.26 -5.48
C ASN A 496 -5.18 -23.24 -6.56
N PRO A 497 -4.25 -22.40 -7.06
CA PRO A 497 -4.54 -21.42 -8.11
C PRO A 497 -5.16 -22.02 -9.38
N ASN A 498 -4.92 -23.32 -9.62
CA ASN A 498 -5.40 -24.04 -10.80
C ASN A 498 -6.83 -24.58 -10.68
N MET A 499 -7.44 -24.57 -9.48
CA MET A 499 -8.72 -25.25 -9.22
C MET A 499 -9.73 -24.29 -8.58
N GLY A 500 -10.82 -23.98 -9.29
CA GLY A 500 -11.88 -23.15 -8.76
C GLY A 500 -12.94 -22.77 -9.80
N HIS A 501 -13.34 -21.50 -9.80
CA HIS A 501 -14.38 -20.98 -10.69
C HIS A 501 -13.88 -20.70 -12.11
N SER A 502 -12.58 -20.40 -12.27
CA SER A 502 -12.00 -19.94 -13.53
C SER A 502 -10.99 -20.92 -14.11
N ALA A 503 -10.99 -21.08 -15.43
CA ALA A 503 -9.88 -21.70 -16.15
C ALA A 503 -8.64 -20.80 -16.14
N VAL A 504 -7.46 -21.40 -16.02
CA VAL A 504 -6.15 -20.72 -15.98
C VAL A 504 -5.34 -20.97 -17.26
N PRO A 505 -4.47 -20.04 -17.68
CA PRO A 505 -3.72 -20.18 -18.94
C PRO A 505 -2.51 -21.14 -18.85
N THR A 506 -1.83 -21.18 -17.69
CA THR A 506 -0.68 -22.05 -17.41
C THR A 506 -0.95 -22.81 -16.09
N HIS A 507 -0.44 -24.03 -15.95
CA HIS A 507 -0.45 -24.71 -14.66
C HIS A 507 0.57 -24.07 -13.71
N TRP A 508 0.14 -23.69 -12.51
CA TRP A 508 1.00 -23.13 -11.47
C TRP A 508 1.35 -24.23 -10.46
N ASP A 509 2.57 -24.77 -10.56
CA ASP A 509 3.02 -25.81 -9.62
C ASP A 509 3.23 -25.24 -8.20
N PRO A 510 2.98 -26.03 -7.14
CA PRO A 510 3.32 -25.64 -5.77
C PRO A 510 4.83 -25.43 -5.60
N TYR A 511 5.20 -24.46 -4.78
CA TYR A 511 6.61 -24.14 -4.46
C TYR A 511 7.30 -25.28 -3.71
N THR A 512 8.51 -25.64 -4.14
CA THR A 512 9.43 -26.52 -3.41
C THR A 512 10.81 -25.87 -3.25
N VAL A 513 11.51 -26.18 -2.15
CA VAL A 513 12.81 -25.58 -1.83
C VAL A 513 13.91 -26.07 -2.78
N GLU A 514 13.76 -27.30 -3.28
CA GLU A 514 14.72 -27.97 -4.18
C GLU A 514 14.67 -27.40 -5.60
N SER A 515 13.47 -27.01 -6.06
CA SER A 515 13.25 -26.49 -7.42
C SER A 515 13.16 -24.97 -7.50
N ASP A 516 12.86 -24.28 -6.38
CA ASP A 516 12.70 -22.82 -6.30
C ASP A 516 11.80 -22.29 -7.43
N ASN A 517 10.69 -22.99 -7.65
CA ASN A 517 9.81 -22.84 -8.80
C ASN A 517 8.78 -21.72 -8.59
N TYR A 518 8.59 -20.90 -9.62
CA TYR A 518 7.71 -19.74 -9.62
C TYR A 518 6.96 -19.62 -10.95
N LEU A 519 5.76 -19.05 -10.90
CA LEU A 519 5.03 -18.65 -12.10
C LEU A 519 5.43 -17.22 -12.50
N GLU A 520 5.99 -17.04 -13.68
CA GLU A 520 6.12 -15.70 -14.27
C GLU A 520 4.77 -15.25 -14.84
N ILE A 521 4.24 -14.12 -14.36
CA ILE A 521 2.95 -13.57 -14.74
C ILE A 521 3.17 -12.35 -15.64
N ASN A 522 2.88 -12.50 -16.92
CA ASN A 522 2.82 -11.40 -17.89
C ASN A 522 1.85 -11.72 -19.04
N ARG A 523 1.81 -10.85 -20.07
CA ARG A 523 0.92 -10.99 -21.24
C ARG A 523 1.06 -12.30 -22.05
N LYS A 524 2.15 -13.06 -21.90
CA LYS A 524 2.40 -14.34 -22.59
C LYS A 524 2.47 -15.47 -21.56
N MET A 525 1.29 -15.91 -21.13
CA MET A 525 1.13 -17.11 -20.30
C MET A 525 1.10 -18.36 -21.20
N ASP A 526 2.11 -19.20 -21.13
CA ASP A 526 2.15 -20.53 -21.77
C ASP A 526 2.98 -21.54 -20.95
N GLY A 527 3.35 -22.67 -21.54
CA GLY A 527 4.13 -23.72 -20.86
C GLY A 527 5.54 -23.30 -20.42
N GLY A 528 6.09 -22.20 -20.95
CA GLY A 528 7.36 -21.63 -20.51
C GLY A 528 7.25 -20.59 -19.38
N SER A 529 6.04 -20.33 -18.87
CA SER A 529 5.82 -19.35 -17.78
C SER A 529 6.13 -19.91 -16.40
N MET A 530 6.10 -21.24 -16.19
CA MET A 530 6.68 -21.84 -14.99
C MET A 530 8.20 -21.86 -15.12
N LYS A 531 8.89 -21.24 -14.16
CA LYS A 531 10.33 -21.06 -14.12
C LYS A 531 10.90 -21.48 -12.76
N GLN A 532 12.22 -21.53 -12.66
CA GLN A 532 12.96 -22.01 -11.49
C GLN A 532 14.14 -21.08 -11.16
N HIS A 533 14.64 -21.16 -9.93
CA HIS A 533 15.91 -20.56 -9.50
C HIS A 533 16.02 -19.04 -9.71
N LEU A 534 14.97 -18.30 -9.34
CA LEU A 534 14.94 -16.84 -9.49
C LEU A 534 16.02 -16.16 -8.63
N ARG A 535 17.06 -15.61 -9.28
CA ARG A 535 18.16 -14.83 -8.66
C ARG A 535 18.85 -15.57 -7.51
N THR A 536 18.95 -16.91 -7.59
CA THR A 536 19.52 -17.76 -6.53
C THR A 536 20.96 -17.40 -6.15
N ASN A 537 21.74 -16.80 -7.07
CA ASN A 537 23.07 -16.24 -6.83
C ASN A 537 23.02 -15.21 -5.69
N TYR A 538 22.14 -14.21 -5.85
CA TYR A 538 21.95 -13.11 -4.91
C TYR A 538 21.28 -13.60 -3.62
N LEU A 539 20.31 -14.52 -3.70
CA LEU A 539 19.77 -15.19 -2.51
C LEU A 539 20.89 -15.81 -1.66
N ARG A 540 21.79 -16.60 -2.26
CA ARG A 540 22.93 -17.22 -1.58
C ARG A 540 23.94 -16.20 -1.06
N TYR A 541 24.16 -15.10 -1.79
CA TYR A 541 24.98 -14.00 -1.28
C TYR A 541 24.39 -13.42 0.02
N TRP A 542 23.13 -12.98 0.00
CA TRP A 542 22.48 -12.36 1.16
C TRP A 542 22.32 -13.32 2.34
N THR A 543 21.90 -14.56 2.09
CA THR A 543 21.59 -15.55 3.15
C THR A 543 22.81 -16.27 3.72
N LEU A 544 23.94 -16.34 3.00
CA LEU A 544 25.13 -17.04 3.46
C LEU A 544 26.33 -16.09 3.60
N THR A 545 26.68 -15.39 2.52
CA THR A 545 27.92 -14.59 2.46
C THR A 545 27.82 -13.33 3.31
N TYR A 546 26.78 -12.53 3.11
CA TYR A 546 26.55 -11.27 3.83
C TYR A 546 26.19 -11.51 5.31
N GLN A 547 25.32 -12.47 5.60
CA GLN A 547 24.95 -12.81 6.98
C GLN A 547 26.16 -13.25 7.83
N ALA A 548 27.10 -14.01 7.25
CA ALA A 548 28.32 -14.47 7.91
C ALA A 548 29.39 -13.36 8.14
N LEU A 549 29.21 -12.15 7.60
CA LEU A 549 30.08 -11.02 7.93
C LEU A 549 29.85 -10.58 9.40
N PRO A 550 30.87 -10.06 10.11
CA PRO A 550 30.68 -9.51 11.44
C PRO A 550 29.74 -8.30 11.41
N THR A 551 28.84 -8.22 12.39
CA THR A 551 27.96 -7.05 12.58
C THR A 551 28.72 -5.96 13.34
N MET A 552 28.61 -4.70 12.89
CA MET A 552 29.20 -3.55 13.60
C MET A 552 28.50 -3.33 14.95
N THR A 553 29.27 -3.11 16.02
CA THR A 553 28.74 -2.87 17.38
C THR A 553 29.54 -1.78 18.09
N GLY A 554 28.85 -0.75 18.60
CA GLY A 554 29.45 0.46 19.18
C GLY A 554 29.92 1.46 18.11
N ASP A 555 29.65 2.75 18.35
CA ASP A 555 30.09 4.03 17.71
C ASP A 555 30.15 4.18 16.17
N GLY A 556 30.28 3.09 15.41
CA GLY A 556 29.95 2.96 13.99
C GLY A 556 28.63 2.19 13.76
N ALA A 557 27.73 2.19 14.75
CA ALA A 557 26.32 1.86 14.54
C ALA A 557 25.71 2.90 13.58
N PRO A 558 24.65 2.57 12.81
CA PRO A 558 24.00 3.55 11.93
C PRO A 558 23.63 4.81 12.73
N PRO A 559 24.10 6.01 12.32
CA PRO A 559 23.71 7.25 12.96
C PRO A 559 22.18 7.38 12.99
N ALA A 560 21.66 7.98 14.05
CA ALA A 560 20.33 8.55 14.02
C ALA A 560 20.25 9.49 12.80
N PRO A 561 19.36 9.26 11.81
CA PRO A 561 19.32 10.11 10.62
C PRO A 561 19.14 11.57 11.05
N PRO A 562 19.92 12.54 10.52
CA PRO A 562 20.12 13.85 11.15
C PRO A 562 18.87 14.65 11.55
N SER A 563 19.08 15.69 12.36
CA SER A 563 18.14 16.82 12.48
C SER A 563 17.92 17.45 11.09
N GLY A 564 16.66 17.65 10.71
CA GLY A 564 16.28 18.19 9.41
C GLY A 564 16.43 19.72 9.32
N ASP A 565 17.49 20.26 9.91
CA ASP A 565 17.74 21.68 10.12
C ASP A 565 19.11 22.07 9.55
N SER A 566 19.18 22.22 8.21
CA SER A 566 20.39 22.71 7.54
C SER A 566 20.08 23.40 6.21
N ASP A 567 19.65 24.67 6.26
CA ASP A 567 19.79 25.61 5.14
C ASP A 567 21.27 26.01 4.96
N ALA A 568 22.12 25.05 4.61
CA ALA A 568 23.55 25.23 4.38
C ALA A 568 24.07 24.19 3.38
N ALA A 569 24.48 24.65 2.20
CA ALA A 569 25.13 23.79 1.20
C ALA A 569 26.60 23.52 1.61
N PRO A 570 27.08 22.27 1.65
CA PRO A 570 28.48 21.97 1.88
C PRO A 570 29.36 22.43 0.69
N ALA A 571 30.44 23.15 0.98
CA ALA A 571 31.50 23.41 0.00
C ALA A 571 32.41 22.17 -0.12
N PRO A 572 32.94 21.85 -1.31
CA PRO A 572 33.85 20.72 -1.50
C PRO A 572 35.21 20.97 -0.84
N PRO A 573 35.89 19.93 -0.34
CA PRO A 573 37.23 20.07 0.24
C PRO A 573 38.26 20.38 -0.84
N SER A 574 38.93 21.53 -0.73
CA SER A 574 40.18 21.79 -1.44
C SER A 574 41.30 20.99 -0.79
N GLY A 575 41.86 20.01 -1.50
CA GLY A 575 43.16 19.46 -1.16
C GLY A 575 44.27 20.37 -1.67
N ASP A 576 45.40 20.41 -0.94
CA ASP A 576 46.75 20.45 -1.52
C ASP A 576 47.78 20.06 -0.45
N SER A 577 49.00 19.73 -0.86
CA SER A 577 50.00 19.06 -0.02
C SER A 577 51.24 19.90 0.31
N ASP A 578 52.02 19.36 1.26
CA ASP A 578 53.42 19.69 1.52
C ASP A 578 53.76 21.07 2.11
N ALA A 579 55.03 21.25 2.48
CA ALA A 579 55.37 22.00 3.69
C ALA A 579 56.65 22.87 3.60
N ALA A 580 56.72 23.80 4.57
CA ALA A 580 57.88 24.58 5.02
C ALA A 580 58.35 25.74 4.09
N PRO A 581 59.10 26.75 4.61
CA PRO A 581 59.30 27.18 6.01
C PRO A 581 59.02 28.70 6.27
N ALA A 582 58.92 29.08 7.55
CA ALA A 582 59.07 30.47 8.04
C ALA A 582 60.58 30.88 8.03
N PRO A 583 61.02 32.16 8.22
CA PRO A 583 60.42 33.27 9.01
C PRO A 583 60.68 34.68 8.35
N PRO A 584 60.92 35.83 9.04
CA PRO A 584 60.58 36.31 10.41
C PRO A 584 59.92 37.73 10.48
N SER A 585 59.43 38.09 11.68
CA SER A 585 59.39 39.43 12.34
C SER A 585 59.05 40.74 11.59
N GLY A 586 58.10 41.53 12.16
CA GLY A 586 57.92 42.97 11.92
C GLY A 586 56.89 43.58 12.89
N ASP A 587 57.14 44.78 13.41
CA ASP A 587 56.42 45.40 14.55
C ASP A 587 55.41 46.52 14.17
N SER A 588 54.68 46.99 15.20
CA SER A 588 54.16 48.36 15.42
C SER A 588 52.76 48.80 14.90
N ASP A 589 51.85 48.97 15.88
CA ASP A 589 51.15 50.21 16.28
C ASP A 589 49.90 50.81 15.57
N ALA A 590 49.16 51.54 16.43
CA ALA A 590 48.21 52.64 16.19
C ALA A 590 46.71 52.37 15.88
N ALA A 591 45.88 52.61 16.90
CA ALA A 591 44.50 53.15 16.78
C ALA A 591 44.58 54.72 16.81
N PRO A 592 43.51 55.55 16.57
CA PRO A 592 42.15 55.41 17.13
C PRO A 592 40.96 55.87 16.21
N ALA A 593 39.75 55.94 16.78
CA ALA A 593 38.51 56.55 16.25
C ALA A 593 38.22 57.90 17.00
N PRO A 594 36.98 58.48 17.13
CA PRO A 594 35.69 58.39 16.40
C PRO A 594 35.35 59.82 15.82
N PRO A 595 34.12 60.42 15.80
CA PRO A 595 32.69 59.98 15.87
C PRO A 595 31.93 60.47 14.58
N SER A 596 30.69 61.01 14.47
CA SER A 596 29.51 61.35 15.31
C SER A 596 28.28 61.68 14.40
N GLY A 597 27.03 61.54 14.88
CA GLY A 597 25.84 62.15 14.26
C GLY A 597 24.50 61.49 14.64
N ASP A 598 23.59 62.24 15.28
CA ASP A 598 22.40 61.72 16.01
C ASP A 598 21.01 62.09 15.40
N SER A 599 19.94 61.73 16.14
CA SER A 599 18.48 61.99 16.00
C SER A 599 17.65 60.89 15.28
N ASP A 600 16.60 60.26 15.85
CA ASP A 600 15.43 60.68 16.70
C ASP A 600 14.26 61.28 15.89
N ALA A 601 12.97 60.97 16.09
CA ALA A 601 12.27 59.96 16.92
C ALA A 601 10.81 59.73 16.37
N ALA A 602 9.97 58.91 17.04
CA ALA A 602 8.56 58.59 16.69
C ALA A 602 7.57 59.04 17.82
N PRO A 603 6.30 58.56 17.99
CA PRO A 603 5.25 57.95 17.11
C PRO A 603 3.82 58.60 17.31
N ALA A 604 2.72 58.02 16.75
CA ALA A 604 1.32 57.89 17.32
C ALA A 604 0.12 57.94 16.30
N PRO A 605 -1.11 57.44 16.62
CA PRO A 605 -2.28 57.24 15.71
C PRO A 605 -3.61 57.91 16.26
N PRO A 606 -4.89 57.40 16.16
CA PRO A 606 -5.62 56.48 15.23
C PRO A 606 -7.05 56.96 14.76
N SER A 607 -7.72 56.18 13.87
CA SER A 607 -9.17 56.19 13.51
C SER A 607 -9.54 54.95 12.65
N GLY A 608 -10.79 54.48 12.42
CA GLY A 608 -12.17 54.84 12.83
C GLY A 608 -13.23 53.96 12.09
N ASP A 609 -14.52 53.97 12.48
CA ASP A 609 -15.57 52.96 12.08
C ASP A 609 -16.57 53.37 10.96
N SER A 610 -17.24 52.38 10.34
CA SER A 610 -18.68 52.45 9.92
C SER A 610 -19.28 51.10 9.44
N ASP A 611 -20.49 50.75 9.90
CA ASP A 611 -21.31 49.62 9.40
C ASP A 611 -22.02 49.89 8.05
N ALA A 612 -22.41 48.82 7.32
CA ALA A 612 -23.79 48.63 6.79
C ALA A 612 -23.95 47.35 5.94
N ALA A 613 -25.16 46.77 5.95
CA ALA A 613 -25.68 45.85 4.94
C ALA A 613 -27.16 46.17 4.64
N PRO A 614 -27.64 45.93 3.41
CA PRO A 614 -28.89 45.19 3.26
C PRO A 614 -28.88 44.20 2.08
N ALA A 615 -29.97 43.44 1.91
CA ALA A 615 -30.09 42.32 0.96
C ALA A 615 -31.03 42.62 -0.26
N PRO A 616 -31.87 41.72 -0.78
CA PRO A 616 -31.71 41.22 -2.16
C PRO A 616 -32.92 41.53 -3.06
N PRO A 617 -32.98 40.94 -4.27
CA PRO A 617 -34.26 40.53 -4.84
C PRO A 617 -34.33 39.05 -5.26
N SER A 618 -35.53 38.49 -5.19
CA SER A 618 -35.95 37.16 -5.66
C SER A 618 -36.73 37.24 -6.98
N GLY A 619 -36.89 36.12 -7.70
CA GLY A 619 -37.82 36.04 -8.84
C GLY A 619 -37.79 34.69 -9.58
N ASP A 620 -38.86 33.90 -9.43
CA ASP A 620 -39.02 32.58 -10.06
C ASP A 620 -39.68 32.64 -11.45
N SER A 621 -39.50 31.58 -12.25
CA SER A 621 -40.55 31.05 -13.14
C SER A 621 -40.22 29.65 -13.69
N ASP A 622 -41.14 28.70 -13.55
CA ASP A 622 -41.05 27.34 -14.11
C ASP A 622 -41.21 27.28 -15.65
N ALA A 623 -40.65 26.23 -16.29
CA ALA A 623 -41.31 25.49 -17.38
C ALA A 623 -40.52 24.25 -17.86
N ALA A 624 -41.24 23.14 -18.12
CA ALA A 624 -40.78 21.93 -18.83
C ALA A 624 -42.01 21.05 -19.19
N PRO A 625 -41.95 20.09 -20.15
CA PRO A 625 -41.03 19.89 -21.28
C PRO A 625 -41.77 19.55 -22.62
N ALA A 626 -41.05 18.94 -23.59
CA ALA A 626 -41.55 18.01 -24.63
C ALA A 626 -41.86 18.61 -26.06
N PRO A 627 -42.10 17.79 -27.13
CA PRO A 627 -41.11 17.63 -28.23
C PRO A 627 -41.77 17.54 -29.65
N PRO A 628 -41.31 16.71 -30.61
CA PRO A 628 -40.06 16.70 -31.39
C PRO A 628 -40.28 16.92 -32.92
N SER A 629 -39.21 17.06 -33.72
CA SER A 629 -39.28 16.85 -35.19
C SER A 629 -37.92 16.64 -35.86
N GLY A 630 -37.84 15.68 -36.81
CA GLY A 630 -36.88 15.69 -37.92
C GLY A 630 -35.78 14.62 -37.90
N ASP A 631 -36.00 13.52 -38.63
CA ASP A 631 -34.93 12.65 -39.13
C ASP A 631 -34.28 13.25 -40.38
N SER A 632 -32.97 13.03 -40.57
CA SER A 632 -32.36 13.01 -41.91
C SER A 632 -31.04 12.23 -41.92
N ASP A 633 -30.95 11.19 -42.76
CA ASP A 633 -29.71 10.46 -43.00
C ASP A 633 -28.68 11.31 -43.77
N ALA A 634 -27.50 11.49 -43.19
CA ALA A 634 -26.31 11.92 -43.92
C ALA A 634 -25.04 11.43 -43.20
N ALA A 635 -24.27 10.56 -43.85
CA ALA A 635 -22.98 10.09 -43.36
C ALA A 635 -21.82 10.84 -44.05
N PRO A 636 -21.05 11.68 -43.33
CA PRO A 636 -19.76 12.17 -43.79
C PRO A 636 -18.61 11.29 -43.26
N ALA A 637 -17.63 11.01 -44.10
CA ALA A 637 -16.36 10.41 -43.65
C ALA A 637 -15.37 11.51 -43.21
N PRO A 638 -14.84 11.47 -41.96
CA PRO A 638 -13.75 12.32 -41.50
C PRO A 638 -12.38 11.61 -41.65
N PRO A 639 -11.24 12.31 -41.46
CA PRO A 639 -10.07 12.08 -42.32
C PRO A 639 -8.86 11.42 -41.64
N SER A 640 -7.81 11.22 -42.44
CA SER A 640 -6.44 11.00 -41.96
C SER A 640 -5.91 12.23 -41.20
N GLY A 641 -5.49 12.05 -39.96
CA GLY A 641 -4.82 13.10 -39.18
C GLY A 641 -4.57 12.69 -37.72
N ASP A 642 -3.29 12.60 -37.37
CA ASP A 642 -2.62 12.69 -36.07
C ASP A 642 -3.33 12.28 -34.76
N SER A 643 -2.62 11.44 -33.99
CA SER A 643 -3.08 10.92 -32.71
C SER A 643 -2.69 11.81 -31.53
N GLU A 644 -3.57 12.73 -31.13
CA GLU A 644 -3.54 13.27 -29.76
C GLU A 644 -4.05 12.20 -28.78
N GLY A 645 -3.11 11.48 -28.18
CA GLY A 645 -3.40 10.46 -27.18
C GLY A 645 -3.88 11.09 -25.87
N VAL A 646 -5.17 10.95 -25.55
CA VAL A 646 -5.77 11.45 -24.29
C VAL A 646 -4.98 10.93 -23.08
N GLN A 647 -4.24 11.85 -22.45
CA GLN A 647 -3.29 11.56 -21.39
C GLN A 647 -4.02 11.45 -20.04
N MET A 648 -4.38 10.23 -19.64
CA MET A 648 -4.76 10.01 -18.23
C MET A 648 -3.52 10.17 -17.34
N PRO A 649 -3.59 10.91 -16.22
CA PRO A 649 -2.52 10.89 -15.23
C PRO A 649 -2.44 9.49 -14.63
N ALA A 650 -1.23 8.94 -14.57
CA ALA A 650 -1.01 7.71 -13.83
C ALA A 650 -1.11 7.98 -12.33
N VAL A 651 -1.75 7.06 -11.60
CA VAL A 651 -1.84 7.14 -10.14
C VAL A 651 -0.50 6.71 -9.56
N ILE A 652 0.31 7.68 -9.13
CA ILE A 652 1.46 7.38 -8.26
C ILE A 652 0.87 6.90 -6.94
N VAL A 653 1.11 5.62 -6.63
CA VAL A 653 0.77 5.00 -5.34
C VAL A 653 2.00 5.13 -4.45
N PHE A 654 1.83 5.76 -3.29
CA PHE A 654 2.75 5.79 -2.16
C PHE A 654 2.11 5.07 -0.97
#